data_AF-A0A0B2WJ81-F1
#
_entry.id   AF-A0A0B2WJ81-F1
#
_cell.length_a   1.000
_cell.length_b   1.000
_cell.length_c   1.000
_cell.angle_alpha   90.00
_cell.angle_beta   90.00
_cell.angle_gamma   90.00
#
_symmetry.space_group_name_H-M   'P 1'
#
loop_
_entity.id
_entity.type
_entity.pdbx_description
1 polymer ?
#
loop_
_entity_poly.entity_id
_entity_poly.type
_entity_poly.pdbx_seq_one_letter_code
_entity_poly.pdbx_strand_id
1 'polypeptide(L)'
;MSRRWLTLLFCLGLWLQCARAAPPGIPPDPDRVEWKDVTVSLFRRPDYRTFADAVLDKDLNYFHWTIDVSPQHTGGQYVDSFDVSNGVQVRQGPKENIETNLARPGATSPDFRFQYKYNVEPAKAVTLQARIKIGSAEVSTIDVLKALQELDMPGPGESCVAWAQLAVRSLQRGEVVREFHVETFFEKALEYGFERCRVVQDPNIPVERIPHENMVIAELGQDGDIVKPESSYADASTPRQGKKPHPHERGKKRPCTILKRELCDDLETVAEQGSRESFDSLLERYGHESLAKPQGRLHLELRSRMQAFREVPRFERITALAERLGSKALVVGGLALYVAAVAETFSSDASVLDKAAVVTSILPFIGCAVRAADDAVRGHLDTVAMDLCFLEDGLTLCGFWEVALLLQAVESIYKLSQQMEEQQRLYDTDYFLDHRMVGWENKITDLGQYIDSPEFMYNATNLYSAYQVGVLFQASQLMGDLKASRGLAHASAHSNSTTNGTNVAVVKDGWNEHIDAATQDEIDRQLCAEAARNKVRTQKLLESQMLDAVKKLSERYDEAYTERYVKEATKPIELLGFIPLHASYESPQQLRDELDRLRRHFPLQLYEERIKVAIERVIGRIKTPPLCARLKQGDLCEDRSCASPPSHIDNVKICSQARERQPCAEIPAPRNQCVDMPYLWRDLARSINLKKALGTCAFYVAVALAATSQHLLQVWIFIVMPSSRTLTIG
;
A
#
# COMPACT_ATOMS: atom_id res chain seq x y z
N MET A 1 -47.81 -24.53 30.96
CA MET A 1 -46.45 -24.59 30.38
C MET A 1 -45.67 -23.36 30.85
N SER A 2 -44.53 -23.56 31.52
CA SER A 2 -43.79 -22.47 32.16
C SER A 2 -43.02 -21.63 31.13
N ARG A 3 -42.81 -20.34 31.43
CA ARG A 3 -42.03 -19.42 30.57
C ARG A 3 -40.67 -19.99 30.14
N ARG A 4 -40.06 -20.88 30.93
CA ARG A 4 -38.80 -21.57 30.62
C ARG A 4 -38.90 -22.46 29.37
N TRP A 5 -40.04 -23.09 29.11
CA TRP A 5 -40.25 -23.92 27.93
C TRP A 5 -40.36 -23.10 26.63
N LEU A 6 -40.99 -21.92 26.70
CA LEU A 6 -41.06 -21.00 25.58
C LEU A 6 -39.69 -20.42 25.22
N THR A 7 -38.86 -20.10 26.22
CA THR A 7 -37.47 -19.65 25.98
C THR A 7 -36.62 -20.76 25.35
N LEU A 8 -36.76 -22.00 25.82
CA LEU A 8 -36.06 -23.15 25.24
C LEU A 8 -36.47 -23.41 23.78
N LEU A 9 -37.77 -23.36 23.48
CA LEU A 9 -38.26 -23.53 22.10
C LEU A 9 -37.83 -22.38 21.18
N PHE A 10 -37.77 -21.15 21.70
CA PHE A 10 -37.28 -19.99 20.94
C PHE A 10 -35.77 -20.06 20.68
N CYS A 11 -34.98 -20.48 21.67
CA CYS A 11 -33.56 -20.74 21.50
C CYS A 11 -33.30 -21.91 20.54
N LEU A 12 -34.10 -22.98 20.60
CA LEU A 12 -34.00 -24.11 19.67
C LEU A 12 -34.37 -23.69 18.24
N GLY A 13 -35.38 -22.82 18.08
CA GLY A 13 -35.76 -22.24 16.79
C GLY A 13 -34.68 -21.34 16.20
N LEU A 14 -34.04 -20.50 17.02
CA LEU A 14 -32.89 -19.68 16.62
C LEU A 14 -31.66 -20.53 16.29
N TRP A 15 -31.43 -21.61 17.03
CA TRP A 15 -30.33 -22.55 16.78
C TRP A 15 -30.54 -23.33 15.49
N LEU A 16 -31.77 -23.78 15.22
CA LEU A 16 -32.14 -24.44 13.95
C LEU A 16 -32.12 -23.48 12.75
N GLN A 17 -32.34 -22.18 12.95
CA GLN A 17 -32.18 -21.15 11.91
C GLN A 17 -30.70 -20.80 11.68
N CYS A 18 -29.86 -20.79 12.72
CA CYS A 18 -28.41 -20.63 12.57
C CYS A 18 -27.75 -21.87 11.94
N ALA A 19 -28.26 -23.07 12.21
CA ALA A 19 -27.75 -24.32 11.62
C ALA A 19 -28.05 -24.47 10.12
N ARG A 20 -28.83 -23.57 9.51
CA ARG A 20 -29.02 -23.48 8.06
C ARG A 20 -28.02 -22.56 7.35
N ALA A 21 -27.20 -21.82 8.09
CA ALA A 21 -25.96 -21.30 7.50
C ALA A 21 -25.02 -22.50 7.35
N ALA A 22 -24.85 -22.99 6.11
CA ALA A 22 -23.87 -24.02 5.81
C ALA A 22 -22.53 -23.62 6.44
N PRO A 23 -21.84 -24.52 7.18
CA PRO A 23 -20.56 -24.20 7.77
C PRO A 23 -19.62 -23.66 6.68
N PRO A 24 -18.84 -22.60 6.95
CA PRO A 24 -17.88 -22.10 5.98
C PRO A 24 -16.88 -23.21 5.63
N GLY A 25 -16.94 -23.67 4.38
CA GLY A 25 -15.82 -24.28 3.67
C GLY A 25 -15.52 -25.75 3.98
N ILE A 26 -16.48 -26.66 3.81
CA ILE A 26 -16.06 -27.99 3.33
C ILE A 26 -15.53 -27.76 1.91
N PRO A 27 -14.24 -28.00 1.64
CA PRO A 27 -13.70 -27.85 0.30
C PRO A 27 -14.53 -28.72 -0.67
N PRO A 28 -14.96 -28.17 -1.82
CA PRO A 28 -15.76 -28.93 -2.76
C PRO A 28 -14.99 -30.20 -3.14
N ASP A 29 -15.66 -31.34 -3.08
CA ASP A 29 -15.12 -32.62 -3.52
C ASP A 29 -14.80 -32.52 -5.02
N PRO A 30 -13.51 -32.54 -5.43
CA PRO A 30 -13.12 -32.34 -6.83
C PRO A 30 -13.60 -33.48 -7.74
N ASP A 31 -13.89 -34.65 -7.18
CA ASP A 31 -14.40 -35.82 -7.91
C ASP A 31 -15.93 -35.77 -8.09
N ARG A 32 -16.61 -34.83 -7.42
CA ARG A 32 -18.06 -34.69 -7.51
C ARG A 32 -18.46 -34.21 -8.91
N VAL A 33 -19.15 -35.08 -9.64
CA VAL A 33 -19.87 -34.73 -10.87
C VAL A 33 -21.10 -33.90 -10.51
N GLU A 34 -21.16 -32.68 -11.03
CA GLU A 34 -22.28 -31.76 -10.84
C GLU A 34 -22.35 -30.77 -12.00
N TRP A 35 -23.46 -30.04 -12.14
CA TRP A 35 -23.55 -28.95 -13.10
C TRP A 35 -22.61 -27.81 -12.71
N LYS A 36 -21.63 -27.54 -13.58
CA LYS A 36 -20.65 -26.46 -13.41
C LYS A 36 -20.76 -25.47 -14.56
N ASP A 37 -20.65 -24.19 -14.23
CA ASP A 37 -20.45 -23.11 -15.19
C ASP A 37 -18.96 -22.96 -15.49
N VAL A 38 -18.61 -22.90 -16.77
CA VAL A 38 -17.25 -22.65 -17.25
C VAL A 38 -17.14 -21.20 -17.70
N THR A 39 -16.18 -20.48 -17.12
CA THR A 39 -15.96 -19.06 -17.35
C THR A 39 -14.52 -18.79 -17.76
N VAL A 40 -14.33 -17.82 -18.66
CA VAL A 40 -13.01 -17.25 -18.98
C VAL A 40 -12.89 -15.93 -18.23
N SER A 41 -11.86 -15.80 -17.40
CA SER A 41 -11.61 -14.60 -16.60
C SER A 41 -10.36 -13.87 -17.07
N LEU A 42 -10.44 -12.54 -17.11
CA LEU A 42 -9.39 -11.65 -17.59
C LEU A 42 -8.87 -10.80 -16.43
N PHE A 43 -7.59 -10.96 -16.11
CA PHE A 43 -6.90 -10.22 -15.05
C PHE A 43 -5.91 -9.23 -15.66
N ARG A 44 -6.03 -7.94 -15.37
CA ARG A 44 -5.10 -6.91 -15.83
C ARG A 44 -3.68 -7.22 -15.35
N ARG A 45 -2.69 -7.14 -16.25
CA ARG A 45 -1.26 -7.23 -15.94
C ARG A 45 -0.67 -5.83 -15.79
N PRO A 46 -0.59 -5.25 -14.57
CA PRO A 46 -0.19 -3.85 -14.39
C PRO A 46 1.23 -3.55 -14.89
N ASP A 47 2.11 -4.56 -14.91
CA ASP A 47 3.53 -4.38 -15.25
C ASP A 47 3.84 -4.64 -16.75
N TYR A 48 2.84 -5.02 -17.56
CA TYR A 48 3.09 -5.43 -18.93
C TYR A 48 3.17 -4.26 -19.92
N ARG A 49 2.10 -3.47 -20.02
CA ARG A 49 1.98 -2.30 -20.90
C ARG A 49 0.97 -1.32 -20.35
N THR A 50 0.93 -0.13 -20.92
CA THR A 50 -0.08 0.86 -20.54
C THR A 50 -1.41 0.58 -21.22
N PHE A 51 -2.52 0.95 -20.55
CA PHE A 51 -3.86 0.67 -21.06
C PHE A 51 -4.12 1.29 -22.45
N ALA A 52 -3.65 2.51 -22.70
CA ALA A 52 -3.85 3.20 -23.97
C ALA A 52 -3.18 2.45 -25.14
N ASP A 53 -1.93 2.03 -24.95
CA ASP A 53 -1.16 1.30 -25.97
C ASP A 53 -1.78 -0.08 -26.21
N ALA A 54 -2.18 -0.78 -25.14
CA ALA A 54 -2.83 -2.08 -25.25
C ALA A 54 -4.16 -2.03 -26.02
N VAL A 55 -4.97 -0.98 -25.81
CA VAL A 55 -6.21 -0.75 -26.55
C VAL A 55 -5.92 -0.46 -28.02
N LEU A 56 -4.92 0.37 -28.31
CA LEU A 56 -4.53 0.71 -29.68
C LEU A 56 -4.05 -0.51 -30.46
N ASP A 57 -3.20 -1.32 -29.83
CA ASP A 57 -2.58 -2.49 -30.44
C ASP A 57 -3.49 -3.73 -30.43
N LYS A 58 -4.67 -3.66 -29.79
CA LYS A 58 -5.52 -4.81 -29.47
C LYS A 58 -4.71 -5.96 -28.85
N ASP A 59 -3.87 -5.63 -27.86
CA ASP A 59 -2.90 -6.57 -27.31
C ASP A 59 -3.56 -7.57 -26.35
N LEU A 60 -3.75 -8.81 -26.83
CA LEU A 60 -4.29 -9.93 -26.05
C LEU A 60 -3.49 -10.22 -24.78
N ASN A 61 -2.19 -9.91 -24.75
CA ASN A 61 -1.30 -10.18 -23.63
C ASN A 61 -1.43 -9.14 -22.51
N TYR A 62 -2.23 -8.09 -22.69
CA TYR A 62 -2.53 -7.12 -21.64
C TYR A 62 -3.27 -7.74 -20.44
N PHE A 63 -4.04 -8.79 -20.71
CA PHE A 63 -4.69 -9.59 -19.69
C PHE A 63 -3.95 -10.92 -19.48
N HIS A 64 -3.96 -11.38 -18.24
CA HIS A 64 -3.73 -12.78 -17.87
C HIS A 64 -5.07 -13.51 -17.94
N TRP A 65 -5.10 -14.65 -18.62
CA TRP A 65 -6.33 -15.38 -18.93
C TRP A 65 -6.39 -16.65 -18.09
N THR A 66 -7.55 -16.91 -17.48
CA THR A 66 -7.79 -18.12 -16.70
C THR A 66 -9.07 -18.79 -17.16
N ILE A 67 -9.13 -20.12 -16.98
CA ILE A 67 -10.35 -20.90 -17.09
C ILE A 67 -10.84 -21.16 -15.68
N ASP A 68 -12.05 -20.73 -15.35
CA ASP A 68 -12.63 -20.86 -14.03
C ASP A 68 -13.89 -21.73 -14.12
N VAL A 69 -14.00 -22.73 -13.25
CA VAL A 69 -15.21 -23.56 -13.09
C VAL A 69 -15.86 -23.31 -11.74
N SER A 70 -17.18 -23.26 -11.71
CA SER A 70 -17.92 -23.10 -10.46
C SER A 70 -19.22 -23.88 -10.49
N PRO A 71 -19.73 -24.38 -9.34
CA PRO A 71 -21.06 -24.97 -9.30
C PRO A 71 -22.10 -23.99 -9.83
N GLN A 72 -23.06 -24.50 -10.61
CA GLN A 72 -24.12 -23.67 -11.18
C GLN A 72 -24.87 -22.91 -10.08
N HIS A 73 -25.37 -21.72 -10.40
CA HIS A 73 -26.13 -20.84 -9.50
C HIS A 73 -25.35 -20.22 -8.32
N THR A 74 -24.05 -20.47 -8.20
CA THR A 74 -23.20 -19.79 -7.18
C THR A 74 -22.83 -18.36 -7.58
N GLY A 75 -23.19 -17.92 -8.79
CA GLY A 75 -22.73 -16.65 -9.36
C GLY A 75 -21.22 -16.59 -9.52
N GLY A 76 -20.54 -17.74 -9.48
CA GLY A 76 -19.09 -17.84 -9.50
C GLY A 76 -18.41 -17.07 -8.35
N GLN A 77 -19.05 -17.00 -7.18
CA GLN A 77 -18.46 -16.40 -5.98
C GLN A 77 -17.18 -17.13 -5.58
N TYR A 78 -17.21 -18.47 -5.66
CA TYR A 78 -16.06 -19.33 -5.48
C TYR A 78 -15.87 -20.16 -6.75
N VAL A 79 -14.63 -20.23 -7.22
CA VAL A 79 -14.27 -20.93 -8.46
C VAL A 79 -13.03 -21.77 -8.25
N ASP A 80 -12.94 -22.83 -9.03
CA ASP A 80 -11.72 -23.56 -9.28
C ASP A 80 -11.09 -22.99 -10.56
N SER A 81 -9.90 -22.42 -10.45
CA SER A 81 -9.24 -21.63 -11.49
C SER A 81 -8.02 -22.35 -12.04
N PHE A 82 -7.93 -22.42 -13.36
CA PHE A 82 -6.86 -23.05 -14.12
C PHE A 82 -6.17 -22.01 -15.00
N ASP A 83 -4.84 -21.91 -14.91
CA ASP A 83 -4.07 -21.03 -15.78
C ASP A 83 -2.64 -21.53 -16.02
N VAL A 84 -1.90 -20.81 -16.87
CA VAL A 84 -0.46 -20.96 -16.99
C VAL A 84 0.23 -19.63 -16.72
N SER A 85 1.31 -19.65 -15.96
CA SER A 85 2.10 -18.45 -15.69
C SER A 85 3.59 -18.75 -15.70
N ASN A 86 4.35 -17.80 -16.24
CA ASN A 86 5.79 -17.73 -16.12
C ASN A 86 6.22 -16.73 -15.02
N GLY A 87 5.28 -16.35 -14.14
CA GLY A 87 5.61 -15.58 -12.95
C GLY A 87 6.54 -16.38 -12.03
N VAL A 88 7.39 -15.66 -11.29
CA VAL A 88 8.31 -16.24 -10.29
C VAL A 88 7.56 -16.99 -9.20
N GLN A 89 6.28 -16.68 -8.99
CA GLN A 89 5.39 -17.36 -8.07
C GLN A 89 4.23 -18.01 -8.83
N VAL A 90 4.04 -19.30 -8.59
CA VAL A 90 3.04 -20.14 -9.22
C VAL A 90 2.18 -20.74 -8.10
N ARG A 91 0.85 -20.63 -8.18
CA ARG A 91 -0.01 -21.05 -7.07
C ARG A 91 -0.68 -22.39 -7.37
N GLN A 92 -0.59 -23.33 -6.43
CA GLN A 92 -1.20 -24.67 -6.51
C GLN A 92 -2.14 -24.93 -5.34
N GLY A 93 -3.43 -24.74 -5.54
CA GLY A 93 -4.48 -25.08 -4.58
C GLY A 93 -4.97 -23.89 -3.75
N PRO A 94 -5.04 -23.99 -2.40
CA PRO A 94 -5.60 -22.95 -1.56
C PRO A 94 -4.72 -21.69 -1.61
N LYS A 95 -5.15 -20.59 -0.99
CA LYS A 95 -4.44 -19.29 -1.07
C LYS A 95 -2.98 -19.33 -0.60
N GLU A 96 -2.59 -20.38 0.10
CA GLU A 96 -1.35 -20.47 0.86
C GLU A 96 -0.26 -21.29 0.15
N ASN A 97 -0.60 -22.07 -0.88
CA ASN A 97 0.35 -22.91 -1.59
C ASN A 97 0.94 -22.17 -2.81
N ILE A 98 2.02 -21.43 -2.57
CA ILE A 98 2.78 -20.72 -3.60
C ILE A 98 4.10 -21.46 -3.81
N GLU A 99 4.32 -21.93 -5.03
CA GLU A 99 5.58 -22.51 -5.49
C GLU A 99 6.44 -21.44 -6.15
N THR A 100 7.75 -21.51 -5.93
CA THR A 100 8.70 -20.64 -6.64
C THR A 100 9.06 -21.26 -7.99
N ASN A 101 8.85 -20.51 -9.06
CA ASN A 101 9.19 -20.88 -10.44
C ASN A 101 10.43 -20.10 -10.87
N LEU A 102 11.60 -20.68 -10.63
CA LEU A 102 12.87 -20.07 -11.00
C LEU A 102 13.15 -20.25 -12.49
N ALA A 103 13.75 -19.24 -13.10
CA ALA A 103 14.26 -19.34 -14.46
C ALA A 103 15.37 -20.40 -14.55
N ARG A 104 15.36 -21.19 -15.62
CA ARG A 104 16.47 -22.08 -15.95
C ARG A 104 17.74 -21.25 -16.15
N PRO A 105 18.94 -21.78 -15.82
CA PRO A 105 20.20 -21.09 -16.09
C PRO A 105 20.30 -20.62 -17.55
N GLY A 106 20.48 -19.31 -17.74
CA GLY A 106 20.56 -18.68 -19.07
C GLY A 106 19.22 -18.21 -19.66
N ALA A 107 18.07 -18.53 -19.05
CA ALA A 107 16.78 -17.99 -19.46
C ALA A 107 16.53 -16.61 -18.85
N THR A 108 15.95 -15.69 -19.62
CA THR A 108 15.61 -14.33 -19.17
C THR A 108 14.31 -14.27 -18.35
N SER A 109 13.52 -15.35 -18.34
CA SER A 109 12.29 -15.50 -17.57
C SER A 109 12.10 -16.96 -17.16
N PRO A 110 11.30 -17.25 -16.12
CA PRO A 110 10.83 -18.59 -15.83
C PRO A 110 10.09 -19.23 -17.01
N ASP A 111 10.06 -20.55 -17.04
CA ASP A 111 9.20 -21.29 -17.97
C ASP A 111 7.73 -21.17 -17.53
N PHE A 112 6.80 -21.32 -18.46
CA PHE A 112 5.39 -21.41 -18.09
C PHE A 112 5.12 -22.67 -17.27
N ARG A 113 4.35 -22.52 -16.20
CA ARG A 113 3.82 -23.64 -15.41
C ARG A 113 2.31 -23.57 -15.35
N PHE A 114 1.68 -24.73 -15.47
CA PHE A 114 0.27 -24.94 -15.18
C PHE A 114 -0.04 -24.69 -13.71
N GLN A 115 -1.18 -24.05 -13.44
CA GLN A 115 -1.69 -23.73 -12.11
C GLN A 115 -3.11 -24.23 -11.97
N TYR A 116 -3.38 -24.96 -10.90
CA TYR A 116 -4.72 -25.25 -10.45
C TYR A 116 -4.94 -24.63 -9.08
N LYS A 117 -5.95 -23.78 -8.93
CA LYS A 117 -6.27 -23.06 -7.69
C LYS A 117 -7.72 -23.37 -7.33
N TYR A 118 -7.97 -24.03 -6.22
CA TYR A 118 -9.33 -24.31 -5.78
C TYR A 118 -9.89 -23.23 -4.84
N ASN A 119 -11.21 -23.09 -4.83
CA ASN A 119 -11.95 -22.18 -3.95
C ASN A 119 -11.44 -20.72 -4.01
N VAL A 120 -11.09 -20.25 -5.20
CA VAL A 120 -10.70 -18.87 -5.47
C VAL A 120 -11.94 -17.99 -5.41
N GLU A 121 -11.81 -16.80 -4.84
CA GLU A 121 -12.86 -15.78 -4.83
C GLU A 121 -12.44 -14.66 -5.79
N PRO A 122 -12.88 -14.67 -7.07
CA PRO A 122 -12.36 -13.77 -8.10
C PRO A 122 -12.60 -12.30 -7.75
N ALA A 123 -13.71 -11.99 -7.05
CA ALA A 123 -14.05 -10.63 -6.61
C ALA A 123 -12.97 -9.94 -5.77
N LYS A 124 -12.16 -10.72 -5.04
CA LYS A 124 -11.07 -10.20 -4.20
C LYS A 124 -9.81 -9.86 -5.00
N ALA A 125 -9.71 -10.30 -6.26
CA ALA A 125 -8.60 -9.96 -7.12
C ALA A 125 -8.79 -8.55 -7.68
N VAL A 126 -7.99 -7.60 -7.20
CA VAL A 126 -7.99 -6.20 -7.66
C VAL A 126 -7.65 -6.06 -9.15
N THR A 127 -7.04 -7.09 -9.74
CA THR A 127 -6.69 -7.12 -11.16
C THR A 127 -7.79 -7.71 -12.03
N LEU A 128 -8.82 -8.38 -11.48
CA LEU A 128 -9.92 -8.92 -12.28
C LEU A 128 -10.67 -7.79 -13.00
N GLN A 129 -10.91 -7.95 -14.30
CA GLN A 129 -11.59 -6.95 -15.12
C GLN A 129 -12.85 -7.51 -15.77
N ALA A 130 -12.82 -8.74 -16.26
CA ALA A 130 -13.95 -9.35 -16.95
C ALA A 130 -14.04 -10.85 -16.66
N ARG A 131 -15.27 -11.36 -16.72
CA ARG A 131 -15.61 -12.79 -16.64
C ARG A 131 -16.65 -13.09 -17.70
N ILE A 132 -16.46 -14.15 -18.46
CA ILE A 132 -17.35 -14.54 -19.55
C ILE A 132 -17.67 -16.02 -19.44
N LYS A 133 -18.92 -16.36 -19.17
CA LYS A 133 -19.43 -17.74 -19.18
C LYS A 133 -19.51 -18.24 -20.61
N ILE A 134 -18.76 -19.31 -20.89
CA ILE A 134 -18.66 -19.91 -22.22
C ILE A 134 -19.50 -21.20 -22.35
N GLY A 135 -19.88 -21.82 -21.23
CA GLY A 135 -20.73 -23.00 -21.22
C GLY A 135 -21.12 -23.45 -19.81
N SER A 136 -21.96 -24.49 -19.76
CA SER A 136 -22.30 -25.23 -18.54
C SER A 136 -22.37 -26.71 -18.89
N ALA A 137 -21.83 -27.58 -18.03
CA ALA A 137 -21.88 -29.02 -18.22
C ALA A 137 -21.94 -29.75 -16.87
N GLU A 138 -22.49 -30.97 -16.87
CA GLU A 138 -22.42 -31.88 -15.73
C GLU A 138 -21.06 -32.60 -15.76
N VAL A 139 -20.12 -32.12 -14.95
CA VAL A 139 -18.71 -32.55 -14.98
C VAL A 139 -18.08 -32.43 -13.60
N SER A 140 -17.08 -33.26 -13.30
CA SER A 140 -16.26 -33.14 -12.09
C SER A 140 -15.15 -32.09 -12.30
N THR A 141 -14.60 -31.53 -11.22
CA THR A 141 -13.42 -30.64 -11.36
C THR A 141 -12.22 -31.46 -11.85
N ILE A 142 -12.08 -32.72 -11.43
CA ILE A 142 -10.95 -33.57 -11.82
C ILE A 142 -10.94 -33.85 -13.34
N ASP A 143 -12.10 -34.00 -13.98
CA ASP A 143 -12.17 -34.21 -15.43
C ASP A 143 -11.76 -32.96 -16.20
N VAL A 144 -12.15 -31.77 -15.71
CA VAL A 144 -11.67 -30.50 -16.26
C VAL A 144 -10.15 -30.36 -16.06
N LEU A 145 -9.65 -30.68 -14.86
CA LEU A 145 -8.21 -30.64 -14.57
C LEU A 145 -7.42 -31.54 -15.54
N LYS A 146 -7.86 -32.79 -15.74
CA LYS A 146 -7.24 -33.73 -16.68
C LYS A 146 -7.22 -33.18 -18.11
N ALA A 147 -8.33 -32.61 -18.57
CA ALA A 147 -8.43 -32.04 -19.91
C ALA A 147 -7.50 -30.82 -20.15
N LEU A 148 -7.10 -30.14 -19.07
CA LEU A 148 -6.30 -28.90 -19.14
C LEU A 148 -4.81 -29.12 -18.81
N GLN A 149 -4.48 -30.06 -17.92
CA GLN A 149 -3.09 -30.31 -17.48
C GLN A 149 -2.25 -31.01 -18.57
N GLU A 150 -2.88 -31.71 -19.50
CA GLU A 150 -2.23 -32.44 -20.60
C GLU A 150 -1.90 -31.54 -21.80
N LEU A 151 -2.29 -30.27 -21.76
CA LEU A 151 -2.02 -29.33 -22.85
C LEU A 151 -0.56 -28.91 -22.89
N ASP A 152 -0.06 -28.67 -24.10
CA ASP A 152 1.28 -28.13 -24.27
C ASP A 152 1.43 -26.77 -23.56
N MET A 153 2.50 -26.63 -22.77
CA MET A 153 2.83 -25.36 -22.13
C MET A 153 3.36 -24.37 -23.18
N PRO A 154 3.05 -23.06 -23.05
CA PRO A 154 3.58 -22.06 -23.96
C PRO A 154 5.12 -22.04 -23.95
N GLY A 155 5.69 -21.96 -25.14
CA GLY A 155 7.13 -21.84 -25.35
C GLY A 155 7.69 -20.45 -24.96
N PRO A 156 9.02 -20.28 -24.98
CA PRO A 156 9.64 -18.97 -24.79
C PRO A 156 9.14 -17.95 -25.81
N GLY A 157 8.62 -16.81 -25.33
CA GLY A 157 8.06 -15.76 -26.18
C GLY A 157 6.58 -15.93 -26.53
N GLU A 158 5.98 -17.08 -26.20
CA GLU A 158 4.53 -17.27 -26.25
C GLU A 158 3.86 -16.69 -25.00
N SER A 159 2.52 -16.73 -24.95
CA SER A 159 1.74 -16.15 -23.87
C SER A 159 0.70 -17.10 -23.29
N CYS A 160 0.22 -16.78 -22.09
CA CYS A 160 -0.90 -17.50 -21.47
C CYS A 160 -2.16 -17.52 -22.34
N VAL A 161 -2.31 -16.60 -23.30
CA VAL A 161 -3.42 -16.55 -24.26
C VAL A 161 -3.42 -17.79 -25.16
N ALA A 162 -2.26 -18.19 -25.66
CA ALA A 162 -2.13 -19.35 -26.54
C ALA A 162 -2.59 -20.63 -25.82
N TRP A 163 -2.16 -20.81 -24.58
CA TRP A 163 -2.64 -21.89 -23.73
C TRP A 163 -4.14 -21.79 -23.45
N ALA A 164 -4.67 -20.61 -23.12
CA ALA A 164 -6.10 -20.44 -22.87
C ALA A 164 -6.96 -20.77 -24.10
N GLN A 165 -6.49 -20.46 -25.31
CA GLN A 165 -7.14 -20.88 -26.55
C GLN A 165 -7.14 -22.41 -26.72
N LEU A 166 -6.01 -23.06 -26.45
CA LEU A 166 -5.91 -24.53 -26.45
C LEU A 166 -6.83 -25.16 -25.39
N ALA A 167 -6.93 -24.54 -24.21
CA ALA A 167 -7.82 -24.94 -23.13
C ALA A 167 -9.29 -24.93 -23.57
N VAL A 168 -9.75 -23.84 -24.17
CA VAL A 168 -11.13 -23.76 -24.71
C VAL A 168 -11.38 -24.83 -25.77
N ARG A 169 -10.44 -25.05 -26.71
CA ARG A 169 -10.57 -26.13 -27.71
C ARG A 169 -10.60 -27.52 -27.07
N SER A 170 -9.82 -27.74 -26.01
CA SER A 170 -9.82 -29.00 -25.26
C SER A 170 -11.19 -29.27 -24.63
N LEU A 171 -11.76 -28.24 -23.97
CA LEU A 171 -13.09 -28.32 -23.37
C LEU A 171 -14.22 -28.47 -24.40
N GLN A 172 -14.06 -27.91 -25.61
CA GLN A 172 -15.00 -28.15 -26.72
C GLN A 172 -14.95 -29.60 -27.20
N ARG A 173 -13.76 -30.19 -27.35
CA ARG A 173 -13.61 -31.60 -27.73
C ARG A 173 -14.14 -32.57 -26.68
N GLY A 174 -14.03 -32.19 -25.40
CA GLY A 174 -14.61 -32.94 -24.29
C GLY A 174 -16.10 -32.69 -24.06
N GLU A 175 -16.78 -31.93 -24.93
CA GLU A 175 -18.19 -31.53 -24.81
C GLU A 175 -18.54 -30.82 -23.48
N VAL A 176 -17.54 -30.30 -22.76
CA VAL A 176 -17.72 -29.50 -21.53
C VAL A 176 -18.22 -28.10 -21.86
N VAL A 177 -17.85 -27.60 -23.04
CA VAL A 177 -18.29 -26.32 -23.59
C VAL A 177 -18.76 -26.55 -25.02
N ARG A 178 -19.83 -25.87 -25.43
CA ARG A 178 -20.34 -25.96 -26.81
C ARG A 178 -19.32 -25.45 -27.83
N GLU A 179 -19.46 -25.91 -29.07
CA GLU A 179 -18.62 -25.46 -30.17
C GLU A 179 -18.90 -23.99 -30.56
N PHE A 180 -17.82 -23.21 -30.72
CA PHE A 180 -17.81 -21.85 -31.25
C PHE A 180 -16.40 -21.52 -31.76
N HIS A 181 -16.27 -20.51 -32.62
CA HIS A 181 -14.98 -20.09 -33.17
C HIS A 181 -14.11 -19.43 -32.10
N VAL A 182 -13.06 -20.11 -31.66
CA VAL A 182 -12.25 -19.72 -30.48
C VAL A 182 -11.52 -18.39 -30.71
N GLU A 183 -10.94 -18.18 -31.88
CA GLU A 183 -10.16 -16.97 -32.21
C GLU A 183 -11.06 -15.72 -32.14
N THR A 184 -12.20 -15.75 -32.82
CA THR A 184 -13.21 -14.68 -32.79
C THR A 184 -13.72 -14.41 -31.37
N PHE A 185 -13.89 -15.47 -30.55
CA PHE A 185 -14.27 -15.31 -29.15
C PHE A 185 -13.20 -14.53 -28.36
N PHE A 186 -11.92 -14.85 -28.49
CA PHE A 186 -10.85 -14.17 -27.75
C PHE A 186 -10.71 -12.69 -28.17
N GLU A 187 -10.94 -12.34 -29.44
CA GLU A 187 -10.98 -10.95 -29.89
C GLU A 187 -12.13 -10.18 -29.22
N LYS A 188 -13.34 -10.75 -29.19
CA LYS A 188 -14.50 -10.13 -28.52
C LYS A 188 -14.30 -10.04 -27.01
N ALA A 189 -13.72 -11.09 -26.40
CA ALA A 189 -13.42 -11.13 -24.98
C ALA A 189 -12.42 -10.05 -24.59
N LEU A 190 -11.43 -9.77 -25.44
CA LEU A 190 -10.49 -8.68 -25.26
C LEU A 190 -11.18 -7.31 -25.30
N GLU A 191 -12.04 -7.09 -26.30
CA GLU A 191 -12.81 -5.84 -26.42
C GLU A 191 -13.70 -5.61 -25.19
N TYR A 192 -14.38 -6.65 -24.71
CA TYR A 192 -15.14 -6.61 -23.46
C TYR A 192 -14.24 -6.34 -22.24
N GLY A 193 -13.07 -6.97 -22.15
CA GLY A 193 -12.08 -6.72 -21.10
C GLY A 193 -11.62 -5.26 -21.04
N PHE A 194 -11.36 -4.64 -22.19
CA PHE A 194 -11.00 -3.22 -22.27
C PHE A 194 -12.16 -2.31 -21.87
N GLU A 195 -13.39 -2.61 -22.28
CA GLU A 195 -14.57 -1.87 -21.85
C GLU A 195 -14.73 -1.91 -20.32
N ARG A 196 -14.61 -3.10 -19.72
CA ARG A 196 -14.68 -3.25 -18.26
C ARG A 196 -13.55 -2.52 -17.54
N CYS A 197 -12.34 -2.55 -18.09
CA CYS A 197 -11.22 -1.73 -17.58
C CYS A 197 -11.57 -0.25 -17.50
N ARG A 198 -12.25 0.32 -18.51
CA ARG A 198 -12.66 1.73 -18.49
C ARG A 198 -13.67 2.00 -17.38
N VAL A 199 -14.64 1.10 -17.20
CA VAL A 199 -15.64 1.20 -16.13
C VAL A 199 -14.94 1.17 -14.77
N VAL A 200 -14.15 0.14 -14.49
CA VAL A 200 -13.48 -0.03 -13.18
C VAL A 200 -12.49 1.10 -12.87
N GLN A 201 -11.90 1.73 -13.89
CA GLN A 201 -10.97 2.85 -13.72
C GLN A 201 -11.66 4.23 -13.72
N ASP A 202 -12.97 4.31 -13.92
CA ASP A 202 -13.70 5.58 -13.87
C ASP A 202 -13.68 6.12 -12.43
N PRO A 203 -13.06 7.28 -12.18
CA PRO A 203 -12.96 7.86 -10.84
C PRO A 203 -14.32 8.22 -10.24
N ASN A 204 -15.40 8.24 -11.04
CA ASN A 204 -16.75 8.50 -10.57
C ASN A 204 -17.45 7.26 -9.98
N ILE A 205 -16.87 6.06 -10.14
CA ILE A 205 -17.43 4.85 -9.54
C ILE A 205 -16.95 4.76 -8.07
N PRO A 206 -17.87 4.70 -7.09
CA PRO A 206 -17.50 4.49 -5.69
C PRO A 206 -16.70 3.19 -5.52
N VAL A 207 -15.64 3.22 -4.71
CA VAL A 207 -14.73 2.08 -4.50
C VAL A 207 -15.49 0.84 -4.00
N GLU A 208 -16.54 1.04 -3.22
CA GLU A 208 -17.39 -0.03 -2.69
C GLU A 208 -18.18 -0.77 -3.77
N ARG A 209 -18.34 -0.18 -4.98
CA ARG A 209 -19.01 -0.83 -6.11
C ARG A 209 -18.11 -1.71 -6.94
N ILE A 210 -16.78 -1.52 -6.87
CA ILE A 210 -15.83 -2.26 -7.70
C ILE A 210 -15.95 -3.79 -7.48
N PRO A 211 -16.09 -4.33 -6.26
CA PRO A 211 -16.28 -5.76 -6.06
C PRO A 211 -17.57 -6.30 -6.69
N HIS A 212 -18.65 -5.52 -6.66
CA HIS A 212 -19.93 -5.90 -7.28
C HIS A 212 -19.82 -5.91 -8.80
N GLU A 213 -19.16 -4.90 -9.37
CA GLU A 213 -18.85 -4.81 -10.79
C GLU A 213 -17.95 -5.98 -11.25
N ASN A 214 -16.96 -6.37 -10.44
CA ASN A 214 -16.06 -7.49 -10.77
C ASN A 214 -16.76 -8.86 -10.72
N MET A 215 -17.89 -8.96 -10.01
CA MET A 215 -18.70 -10.18 -9.93
C MET A 215 -19.64 -10.38 -11.13
N VAL A 216 -19.76 -9.37 -11.99
CA VAL A 216 -20.62 -9.44 -13.18
C VAL A 216 -20.02 -10.41 -14.20
N ILE A 217 -20.77 -11.47 -14.52
CA ILE A 217 -20.40 -12.48 -15.52
C ILE A 217 -21.21 -12.22 -16.79
N ALA A 218 -20.52 -11.94 -17.90
CA ALA A 218 -21.15 -11.91 -19.22
C ALA A 218 -21.33 -13.32 -19.77
N GLU A 219 -22.24 -13.50 -20.73
CA GLU A 219 -22.50 -14.81 -21.34
C GLU A 219 -22.13 -14.80 -22.81
N LEU A 220 -21.58 -15.91 -23.30
CA LEU A 220 -21.40 -16.11 -24.73
C LEU A 220 -22.77 -16.38 -25.39
N GLY A 221 -23.22 -15.48 -26.26
CA GLY A 221 -24.45 -15.57 -27.06
C GLY A 221 -24.37 -16.66 -28.14
N GLN A 222 -25.52 -17.08 -28.70
CA GLN A 222 -25.57 -18.15 -29.71
C GLN A 222 -24.88 -17.81 -31.02
N ASP A 223 -24.80 -16.53 -31.36
CA ASP A 223 -24.06 -15.94 -32.47
C ASP A 223 -22.55 -15.79 -32.20
N GLY A 224 -22.10 -16.17 -31.00
CA GLY A 224 -20.73 -15.97 -30.55
C GLY A 224 -20.44 -14.51 -30.15
N ASP A 225 -21.44 -13.67 -29.93
CA ASP A 225 -21.27 -12.36 -29.29
C ASP A 225 -21.20 -12.48 -27.77
N ILE A 226 -20.62 -11.48 -27.09
CA ILE A 226 -20.62 -11.42 -25.63
C ILE A 226 -21.83 -10.61 -25.18
N VAL A 227 -22.82 -11.33 -24.64
CA VAL A 227 -24.03 -10.75 -24.09
C VAL A 227 -23.71 -10.22 -22.70
N LYS A 228 -23.71 -8.89 -22.59
CA LYS A 228 -23.53 -8.21 -21.31
C LYS A 228 -24.78 -8.43 -20.46
N PRO A 229 -24.64 -8.76 -19.18
CA PRO A 229 -25.79 -8.81 -18.31
C PRO A 229 -26.35 -7.40 -18.20
N GLU A 230 -27.68 -7.28 -18.24
CA GLU A 230 -28.34 -6.01 -17.92
C GLU A 230 -27.85 -5.58 -16.54
N SER A 231 -27.06 -4.52 -16.50
CA SER A 231 -26.63 -3.93 -15.24
C SER A 231 -27.90 -3.60 -14.47
N SER A 232 -28.09 -4.25 -13.32
CA SER A 232 -29.23 -4.00 -12.44
C SER A 232 -29.31 -2.54 -11.95
N TYR A 233 -28.30 -1.73 -12.27
CA TYR A 233 -28.21 -0.32 -11.95
C TYR A 233 -28.54 0.64 -13.12
N ALA A 234 -28.82 0.14 -14.32
CA ALA A 234 -29.09 0.99 -15.48
C ALA A 234 -30.38 1.84 -15.36
N ASP A 235 -31.29 1.58 -14.41
CA ASP A 235 -32.60 2.27 -14.39
C ASP A 235 -33.13 2.76 -13.03
N ALA A 236 -32.45 2.51 -11.91
CA ALA A 236 -32.99 2.86 -10.59
C ALA A 236 -32.73 4.31 -10.12
N SER A 237 -31.91 5.09 -10.85
CA SER A 237 -31.48 6.43 -10.40
C SER A 237 -32.05 7.61 -11.19
N THR A 238 -33.02 7.39 -12.09
CA THR A 238 -33.81 8.51 -12.64
C THR A 238 -35.31 8.23 -12.61
N PRO A 239 -36.00 8.45 -11.48
CA PRO A 239 -37.39 8.86 -11.55
C PRO A 239 -37.42 10.14 -12.40
N ARG A 240 -38.05 10.09 -13.59
CA ARG A 240 -38.59 11.28 -14.26
C ARG A 240 -39.70 11.88 -13.38
N GLN A 241 -39.34 12.37 -12.20
CA GLN A 241 -40.18 13.30 -11.46
C GLN A 241 -39.92 14.68 -12.06
N GLY A 242 -40.97 15.28 -12.61
CA GLY A 242 -40.96 16.65 -13.10
C GLY A 242 -40.41 17.57 -12.01
N LYS A 243 -39.17 18.02 -12.19
CA LYS A 243 -38.58 19.07 -11.34
C LYS A 243 -39.34 20.35 -11.62
N LYS A 244 -40.20 20.73 -10.65
CA LYS A 244 -40.53 22.15 -10.42
C LYS A 244 -39.21 22.92 -10.27
N PRO A 245 -39.12 24.16 -10.80
CA PRO A 245 -37.91 24.96 -10.71
C PRO A 245 -37.55 25.19 -9.24
N HIS A 246 -36.37 24.73 -8.84
CA HIS A 246 -35.80 25.12 -7.55
C HIS A 246 -35.52 26.63 -7.58
N PRO A 247 -35.84 27.38 -6.51
CA PRO A 247 -35.51 28.79 -6.43
C PRO A 247 -33.99 28.94 -6.38
N HIS A 248 -33.46 29.69 -7.35
CA HIS A 248 -32.13 30.30 -7.40
C HIS A 248 -31.24 30.03 -6.17
N GLU A 249 -30.34 29.05 -6.29
CA GLU A 249 -29.03 29.17 -5.66
C GLU A 249 -28.41 30.47 -6.17
N ARG A 250 -28.29 31.46 -5.27
CA ARG A 250 -27.52 32.67 -5.53
C ARG A 250 -26.11 32.24 -5.86
N GLY A 251 -25.76 32.37 -7.14
CA GLY A 251 -24.48 31.99 -7.68
C GLY A 251 -23.33 32.57 -6.86
N LYS A 252 -22.49 31.67 -6.33
CA LYS A 252 -21.08 31.99 -6.12
C LYS A 252 -20.54 32.42 -7.48
N LYS A 253 -20.45 33.74 -7.70
CA LYS A 253 -19.85 34.33 -8.90
C LYS A 253 -18.47 33.70 -9.07
N ARG A 254 -18.24 33.06 -10.21
CA ARG A 254 -16.91 32.55 -10.57
C ARG A 254 -15.94 33.75 -10.57
N PRO A 255 -14.74 33.65 -9.96
CA PRO A 255 -13.77 34.74 -9.85
C PRO A 255 -13.36 35.37 -11.20
N CYS A 256 -13.41 34.63 -12.32
CA CYS A 256 -13.11 35.13 -13.67
C CYS A 256 -14.20 36.03 -14.29
N THR A 257 -15.06 36.71 -13.51
CA THR A 257 -16.10 37.61 -14.09
C THR A 257 -15.60 39.03 -14.38
N ILE A 258 -14.41 39.41 -13.89
CA ILE A 258 -13.83 40.76 -14.08
C ILE A 258 -12.71 40.77 -15.14
N LEU A 259 -11.96 39.67 -15.27
CA LEU A 259 -10.96 39.46 -16.32
C LEU A 259 -11.60 38.78 -17.53
N LYS A 260 -11.19 39.14 -18.75
CA LYS A 260 -11.65 38.46 -19.97
C LYS A 260 -11.33 36.96 -19.84
N ARG A 261 -12.32 36.10 -20.13
CA ARG A 261 -12.20 34.63 -20.07
C ARG A 261 -10.97 34.11 -20.81
N GLU A 262 -10.66 34.70 -21.97
CA GLU A 262 -9.47 34.43 -22.78
C GLU A 262 -8.17 34.54 -21.97
N LEU A 263 -8.05 35.57 -21.13
CA LEU A 263 -6.87 35.77 -20.29
C LEU A 263 -6.75 34.74 -19.16
N CYS A 264 -7.87 34.21 -18.64
CA CYS A 264 -7.83 33.13 -17.64
C CYS A 264 -7.32 31.83 -18.29
N ASP A 265 -7.82 31.49 -19.47
CA ASP A 265 -7.43 30.28 -20.21
C ASP A 265 -5.94 30.35 -20.64
N ASP A 266 -5.48 31.53 -21.05
CA ASP A 266 -4.07 31.77 -21.39
C ASP A 266 -3.14 31.59 -20.17
N LEU A 267 -3.53 32.10 -18.99
CA LEU A 267 -2.72 32.00 -17.77
C LEU A 267 -2.63 30.57 -17.24
N GLU A 268 -3.72 29.80 -17.27
CA GLU A 268 -3.68 28.39 -16.88
C GLU A 268 -2.82 27.57 -17.84
N THR A 269 -2.84 27.90 -19.14
CA THR A 269 -2.00 27.27 -20.15
C THR A 269 -0.52 27.57 -19.92
N VAL A 270 -0.17 28.84 -19.64
CA VAL A 270 1.20 29.25 -19.29
C VAL A 270 1.68 28.56 -18.01
N ALA A 271 0.82 28.49 -16.99
CA ALA A 271 1.16 27.83 -15.73
C ALA A 271 1.37 26.33 -15.93
N GLU A 272 0.54 25.68 -16.73
CA GLU A 272 0.65 24.26 -17.00
C GLU A 272 1.92 23.92 -17.77
N GLN A 273 2.19 24.66 -18.84
CA GLN A 273 3.39 24.47 -19.63
C GLN A 273 4.65 24.72 -18.79
N GLY A 274 4.67 25.80 -18.00
CA GLY A 274 5.77 26.09 -17.09
C GLY A 274 5.96 25.04 -16.01
N SER A 275 4.87 24.46 -15.49
CA SER A 275 4.95 23.38 -14.51
C SER A 275 5.49 22.09 -15.12
N ARG A 276 5.08 21.73 -16.33
CA ARG A 276 5.59 20.55 -17.02
C ARG A 276 7.09 20.66 -17.30
N GLU A 277 7.52 21.78 -17.89
CA GLU A 277 8.95 22.06 -18.17
C GLU A 277 9.79 21.99 -16.88
N SER A 278 9.28 22.60 -15.80
CA SER A 278 9.97 22.58 -14.51
C SER A 278 10.01 21.17 -13.91
N PHE A 279 8.96 20.37 -14.08
CA PHE A 279 8.91 19.01 -13.55
C PHE A 279 9.92 18.10 -14.23
N ASP A 280 9.98 18.13 -15.56
CA ASP A 280 10.93 17.31 -16.33
C ASP A 280 12.38 17.68 -15.96
N SER A 281 12.68 18.97 -15.86
CA SER A 281 13.99 19.48 -15.39
C SER A 281 14.31 19.05 -13.95
N LEU A 282 13.34 19.16 -13.04
CA LEU A 282 13.51 18.74 -11.65
C LEU A 282 13.73 17.23 -11.53
N LEU A 283 13.00 16.41 -12.30
CA LEU A 283 13.21 14.96 -12.33
C LEU A 283 14.63 14.62 -12.76
N GLU A 284 15.13 15.22 -13.84
CA GLU A 284 16.50 15.02 -14.31
C GLU A 284 17.53 15.44 -13.24
N ARG A 285 17.40 16.65 -12.68
CA ARG A 285 18.33 17.18 -11.66
C ARG A 285 18.37 16.36 -10.36
N TYR A 286 17.28 15.69 -10.02
CA TYR A 286 17.17 14.84 -8.84
C TYR A 286 17.47 13.36 -9.11
N GLY A 287 17.92 12.99 -10.32
CA GLY A 287 18.33 11.63 -10.67
C GLY A 287 17.15 10.70 -11.02
N HIS A 288 16.00 11.28 -11.38
CA HIS A 288 14.79 10.59 -11.84
C HIS A 288 14.61 10.75 -13.36
N GLU A 289 15.70 10.89 -14.12
CA GLU A 289 15.71 11.11 -15.58
C GLU A 289 14.98 10.02 -16.38
N SER A 290 14.94 8.79 -15.87
CA SER A 290 14.16 7.69 -16.47
C SER A 290 12.65 7.97 -16.46
N LEU A 291 12.17 8.75 -15.49
CA LEU A 291 10.78 9.17 -15.36
C LEU A 291 10.44 10.42 -16.19
N ALA A 292 11.44 11.21 -16.60
CA ALA A 292 11.24 12.42 -17.42
C ALA A 292 11.06 12.11 -18.92
N LYS A 293 11.65 11.00 -19.40
CA LYS A 293 11.67 10.62 -20.83
C LYS A 293 10.30 10.33 -21.49
N PRO A 294 9.24 9.87 -20.80
CA PRO A 294 7.94 9.66 -21.44
C PRO A 294 7.12 10.96 -21.52
N GLN A 295 7.24 11.72 -22.61
CA GLN A 295 6.30 12.74 -23.17
C GLN A 295 5.44 13.58 -22.17
N GLY A 296 5.88 13.89 -20.96
CA GLY A 296 5.05 14.57 -19.94
C GLY A 296 3.87 13.75 -19.40
N ARG A 297 3.84 12.42 -19.64
CA ARG A 297 2.73 11.55 -19.24
C ARG A 297 2.58 11.45 -17.72
N LEU A 298 3.72 11.31 -17.01
CA LEU A 298 3.73 11.27 -15.55
C LEU A 298 3.17 12.57 -14.94
N HIS A 299 3.50 13.71 -15.54
CA HIS A 299 2.96 15.01 -15.12
C HIS A 299 1.43 15.06 -15.26
N LEU A 300 0.89 14.62 -16.41
CA LEU A 300 -0.56 14.56 -16.65
C LEU A 300 -1.28 13.62 -15.68
N GLU A 301 -0.69 12.47 -15.38
CA GLU A 301 -1.26 11.50 -14.43
C GLU A 301 -1.23 12.02 -12.99
N LEU A 302 -0.10 12.58 -12.55
CA LEU A 302 0.01 13.21 -11.24
C LEU A 302 -0.95 14.39 -11.11
N ARG A 303 -1.09 15.19 -12.18
CA ARG A 303 -2.06 16.29 -12.24
C ARG A 303 -3.48 15.79 -12.04
N SER A 304 -3.94 14.81 -12.83
CA SER A 304 -5.32 14.35 -12.77
C SER A 304 -5.67 13.78 -11.38
N ARG A 305 -4.76 13.01 -10.78
CA ARG A 305 -4.99 12.43 -9.45
C ARG A 305 -4.89 13.46 -8.33
N MET A 306 -3.92 14.39 -8.38
CA MET A 306 -3.77 15.42 -7.36
C MET A 306 -4.84 16.51 -7.44
N GLN A 307 -5.51 16.68 -8.59
CA GLN A 307 -6.59 17.66 -8.74
C GLN A 307 -7.76 17.38 -7.78
N ALA A 308 -7.99 16.12 -7.41
CA ALA A 308 -8.98 15.72 -6.42
C ALA A 308 -8.69 16.23 -4.99
N PHE A 309 -7.43 16.59 -4.69
CA PHE A 309 -6.98 17.02 -3.37
C PHE A 309 -6.72 18.54 -3.30
N ARG A 310 -7.08 19.30 -4.33
CA ARG A 310 -6.88 20.75 -4.35
C ARG A 310 -8.06 21.46 -3.71
N GLU A 311 -7.79 22.13 -2.59
CA GLU A 311 -8.78 23.01 -1.94
C GLU A 311 -8.96 24.33 -2.69
N VAL A 312 -7.89 24.84 -3.32
CA VAL A 312 -7.87 26.14 -3.99
C VAL A 312 -7.67 25.98 -5.51
N PRO A 313 -8.56 26.55 -6.34
CA PRO A 313 -8.39 26.62 -7.79
C PRO A 313 -7.06 27.27 -8.20
N ARG A 314 -6.43 26.73 -9.25
CA ARG A 314 -5.10 27.19 -9.70
C ARG A 314 -5.08 28.68 -10.05
N PHE A 315 -6.10 29.15 -10.75
CA PHE A 315 -6.24 30.56 -11.12
C PHE A 315 -6.26 31.51 -9.91
N GLU A 316 -6.91 31.13 -8.81
CA GLU A 316 -6.94 31.95 -7.59
C GLU A 316 -5.55 32.10 -6.99
N ARG A 317 -4.73 31.04 -7.02
CA ARG A 317 -3.32 31.11 -6.58
C ARG A 317 -2.47 31.99 -7.48
N ILE A 318 -2.62 31.85 -8.81
CA ILE A 318 -1.91 32.70 -9.78
C ILE A 318 -2.24 34.17 -9.55
N THR A 319 -3.51 34.49 -9.31
CA THR A 319 -3.98 35.85 -9.05
C THR A 319 -3.44 36.38 -7.72
N ALA A 320 -3.52 35.59 -6.64
CA ALA A 320 -2.99 35.97 -5.33
C ALA A 320 -1.47 36.19 -5.37
N LEU A 321 -0.73 35.37 -6.11
CA LEU A 321 0.71 35.57 -6.35
C LEU A 321 0.96 36.84 -7.17
N ALA A 322 0.17 37.09 -8.22
CA ALA A 322 0.30 38.28 -9.06
C ALA A 322 -0.01 39.57 -8.29
N GLU A 323 -1.01 39.58 -7.42
CA GLU A 323 -1.31 40.72 -6.54
C GLU A 323 -0.17 41.00 -5.56
N ARG A 324 0.40 39.94 -4.97
CA ARG A 324 1.59 40.04 -4.11
C ARG A 324 2.80 40.58 -4.87
N LEU A 325 2.94 40.23 -6.15
CA LEU A 325 3.99 40.68 -7.08
C LEU A 325 3.76 42.06 -7.72
N GLY A 326 2.52 42.54 -7.75
CA GLY A 326 2.14 43.80 -8.40
C GLY A 326 2.07 45.01 -7.47
N SER A 327 2.20 44.81 -6.16
CA SER A 327 2.12 45.89 -5.18
C SER A 327 3.30 46.87 -5.34
N LYS A 328 3.01 48.18 -5.46
CA LYS A 328 3.98 49.26 -5.78
C LYS A 328 5.18 49.41 -4.83
N ALA A 329 5.21 48.65 -3.73
CA ALA A 329 6.32 48.62 -2.77
C ALA A 329 7.54 47.78 -3.24
N LEU A 330 7.45 47.07 -4.36
CA LEU A 330 8.40 46.01 -4.74
C LEU A 330 9.68 46.46 -5.47
N VAL A 331 9.80 47.72 -5.89
CA VAL A 331 10.93 48.19 -6.71
C VAL A 331 12.29 48.12 -5.98
N VAL A 332 12.30 48.02 -4.64
CA VAL A 332 13.55 47.89 -3.85
C VAL A 332 13.57 46.65 -2.93
N GLY A 333 12.43 46.01 -2.66
CA GLY A 333 12.30 44.85 -1.75
C GLY A 333 11.75 43.56 -2.36
N GLY A 334 11.59 43.50 -3.69
CA GLY A 334 10.82 42.45 -4.37
C GLY A 334 11.32 41.02 -4.17
N LEU A 335 12.64 40.82 -4.12
CA LEU A 335 13.23 39.49 -4.00
C LEU A 335 12.91 38.82 -2.65
N ALA A 336 12.95 39.58 -1.55
CA ALA A 336 12.74 39.04 -0.20
C ALA A 336 11.29 38.61 0.05
N LEU A 337 10.31 39.39 -0.41
CA LEU A 337 8.89 39.03 -0.32
C LEU A 337 8.54 37.86 -1.24
N TYR A 338 9.20 37.77 -2.39
CA TYR A 338 9.03 36.67 -3.32
C TYR A 338 9.55 35.35 -2.75
N VAL A 339 10.79 35.36 -2.22
CA VAL A 339 11.38 34.23 -1.48
C VAL A 339 10.49 33.84 -0.30
N ALA A 340 9.94 34.81 0.44
CA ALA A 340 9.02 34.54 1.54
C ALA A 340 7.72 33.87 1.08
N ALA A 341 7.14 34.28 -0.05
CA ALA A 341 5.93 33.66 -0.60
C ALA A 341 6.17 32.21 -1.08
N VAL A 342 7.34 31.93 -1.68
CA VAL A 342 7.75 30.57 -2.02
C VAL A 342 7.87 29.72 -0.76
N ALA A 343 8.62 30.21 0.24
CA ALA A 343 8.81 29.51 1.51
C ALA A 343 7.48 29.27 2.25
N GLU A 344 6.58 30.25 2.26
CA GLU A 344 5.25 30.13 2.86
C GLU A 344 4.43 29.05 2.16
N THR A 345 4.43 29.01 0.82
CA THR A 345 3.66 28.02 0.04
C THR A 345 4.12 26.58 0.32
N PHE A 346 5.44 26.35 0.44
CA PHE A 346 5.96 25.04 0.85
C PHE A 346 5.59 24.67 2.29
N SER A 347 5.41 25.66 3.18
CA SER A 347 5.05 25.43 4.58
C SER A 347 3.55 25.19 4.81
N SER A 348 2.67 25.75 3.97
CA SER A 348 1.21 25.70 4.15
C SER A 348 0.53 24.47 3.53
N ASP A 349 1.14 23.82 2.52
CA ASP A 349 0.52 22.75 1.73
C ASP A 349 0.68 21.31 2.31
N ALA A 350 0.91 21.23 3.62
CA ALA A 350 1.50 20.10 4.34
C ALA A 350 0.66 18.81 4.50
N SER A 351 -0.42 18.61 3.74
CA SER A 351 -1.02 17.27 3.52
C SER A 351 -0.16 16.47 2.53
N VAL A 352 1.12 16.27 2.89
CA VAL A 352 2.09 15.54 2.05
C VAL A 352 1.84 14.03 2.14
N LEU A 353 1.25 13.54 3.24
CA LEU A 353 0.92 12.12 3.42
C LEU A 353 -0.22 11.65 2.51
N ASP A 354 -1.32 12.41 2.41
CA ASP A 354 -2.44 12.05 1.53
C ASP A 354 -2.03 12.13 0.05
N LYS A 355 -1.24 13.16 -0.29
CA LYS A 355 -0.66 13.31 -1.64
C LYS A 355 0.36 12.21 -1.95
N ALA A 356 1.10 11.71 -0.96
CA ALA A 356 2.02 10.60 -1.16
C ALA A 356 1.29 9.26 -1.34
N ALA A 357 0.15 9.04 -0.68
CA ALA A 357 -0.69 7.87 -0.92
C ALA A 357 -1.14 7.79 -2.40
N VAL A 358 -1.39 8.96 -3.02
CA VAL A 358 -1.66 9.06 -4.45
C VAL A 358 -0.43 8.67 -5.29
N VAL A 359 0.77 9.14 -4.93
CA VAL A 359 1.99 8.80 -5.70
C VAL A 359 2.37 7.32 -5.52
N THR A 360 2.20 6.76 -4.32
CA THR A 360 2.41 5.32 -4.10
C THR A 360 1.34 4.46 -4.76
N SER A 361 0.14 5.00 -5.01
CA SER A 361 -0.87 4.34 -5.87
C SER A 361 -0.54 4.36 -7.38
N ILE A 362 0.46 5.15 -7.80
CA ILE A 362 1.02 5.17 -9.16
C ILE A 362 2.24 4.24 -9.25
N LEU A 363 2.97 4.05 -8.14
CA LEU A 363 4.16 3.19 -8.05
C LEU A 363 3.85 1.96 -7.17
N PRO A 364 3.38 0.84 -7.75
CA PRO A 364 2.71 -0.28 -7.05
C PRO A 364 3.57 -1.11 -6.07
N PHE A 365 4.78 -0.67 -5.73
CA PHE A 365 5.84 -1.53 -5.18
C PHE A 365 5.82 -1.75 -3.66
N ILE A 366 4.93 -1.13 -2.90
CA ILE A 366 4.94 -1.26 -1.42
C ILE A 366 4.12 -2.47 -0.93
N GLY A 367 3.32 -3.10 -1.81
CA GLY A 367 2.49 -4.26 -1.45
C GLY A 367 3.20 -5.61 -1.40
N CYS A 368 4.36 -5.76 -2.03
CA CYS A 368 5.06 -7.05 -2.13
C CYS A 368 6.06 -7.29 -1.00
N ALA A 369 6.63 -6.24 -0.39
CA ALA A 369 7.68 -6.37 0.63
C ALA A 369 7.18 -6.94 1.97
N VAL A 370 5.91 -6.66 2.32
CA VAL A 370 5.24 -7.21 3.51
C VAL A 370 4.83 -8.68 3.29
N ARG A 371 4.62 -9.10 2.04
CA ARG A 371 4.36 -10.51 1.68
C ARG A 371 5.65 -11.33 1.59
N ALA A 372 6.73 -10.75 1.06
CA ALA A 372 8.05 -11.41 1.05
C ALA A 372 8.63 -11.63 2.47
N ALA A 373 8.35 -10.72 3.42
CA ALA A 373 8.67 -10.92 4.83
C ALA A 373 7.77 -11.99 5.51
N ASP A 374 6.53 -12.16 5.04
CA ASP A 374 5.63 -13.25 5.46
C ASP A 374 6.13 -14.62 4.92
N ASP A 375 6.73 -14.62 3.72
CA ASP A 375 7.24 -15.82 3.03
C ASP A 375 8.61 -16.28 3.57
N ALA A 376 9.53 -15.37 3.88
CA ALA A 376 10.82 -15.70 4.51
C ALA A 376 10.64 -16.34 5.91
N VAL A 377 9.53 -16.03 6.58
CA VAL A 377 9.25 -16.55 7.93
C VAL A 377 8.67 -17.97 7.90
N ARG A 378 8.11 -18.45 6.79
CA ARG A 378 7.50 -19.79 6.71
C ARG A 378 8.47 -20.95 6.47
N GLY A 379 9.77 -20.67 6.34
CA GLY A 379 10.85 -21.65 6.57
C GLY A 379 10.81 -22.91 5.69
N HIS A 380 10.65 -22.77 4.38
CA HIS A 380 10.89 -23.88 3.44
C HIS A 380 12.30 -23.79 2.86
N LEU A 381 13.28 -24.23 3.68
CA LEU A 381 14.54 -24.78 3.21
C LEU A 381 14.59 -26.22 3.71
N ASP A 382 13.97 -27.10 2.94
CA ASP A 382 14.08 -28.53 3.17
C ASP A 382 15.45 -28.98 2.60
N THR A 383 16.43 -29.16 3.51
CA THR A 383 17.79 -29.58 3.15
C THR A 383 18.19 -30.91 3.82
N VAL A 384 17.23 -31.64 4.41
CA VAL A 384 17.50 -32.96 5.05
C VAL A 384 16.43 -34.01 4.73
N ALA A 385 15.65 -33.83 3.66
CA ALA A 385 14.67 -34.82 3.19
C ALA A 385 14.83 -35.17 1.70
N MET A 386 16.04 -35.55 1.30
CA MET A 386 16.29 -36.34 0.09
C MET A 386 17.72 -36.90 0.18
N ASP A 387 17.88 -38.04 0.88
CA ASP A 387 18.91 -39.07 0.58
C ASP A 387 18.90 -40.23 1.59
N LEU A 388 17.73 -40.82 1.86
CA LEU A 388 17.65 -42.11 2.57
C LEU A 388 16.43 -42.94 2.15
N CYS A 389 16.23 -43.04 0.82
CA CYS A 389 15.25 -43.93 0.20
C CYS A 389 15.89 -45.00 -0.72
N PHE A 390 17.18 -45.32 -0.54
CA PHE A 390 17.86 -46.35 -1.35
C PHE A 390 18.88 -47.19 -0.57
N LEU A 391 18.52 -47.70 0.61
CA LEU A 391 19.37 -48.70 1.27
C LEU A 391 18.61 -49.80 2.03
N GLU A 392 17.38 -50.13 1.63
CA GLU A 392 16.57 -51.15 2.32
C GLU A 392 16.25 -52.41 1.48
N ASP A 393 16.68 -52.48 0.21
CA ASP A 393 16.44 -53.65 -0.66
C ASP A 393 17.63 -54.62 -0.79
N GLY A 394 18.72 -54.42 -0.04
CA GLY A 394 19.93 -55.25 -0.14
C GLY A 394 19.99 -56.47 0.76
N LEU A 395 19.26 -56.50 1.88
CA LEU A 395 19.47 -57.47 2.96
C LEU A 395 18.38 -58.55 3.09
N THR A 396 17.25 -58.38 2.41
CA THR A 396 16.19 -59.41 2.30
C THR A 396 16.55 -60.53 1.31
N LEU A 397 17.58 -60.34 0.47
CA LEU A 397 18.02 -61.31 -0.54
C LEU A 397 19.06 -62.33 -0.06
N CYS A 398 19.58 -62.24 1.17
CA CYS A 398 20.67 -63.10 1.67
C CYS A 398 20.27 -64.17 2.71
N GLY A 399 18.97 -64.37 3.00
CA GLY A 399 18.52 -65.56 3.75
C GLY A 399 18.85 -65.61 5.25
N PHE A 400 19.02 -64.46 5.92
CA PHE A 400 19.23 -64.35 7.38
C PHE A 400 18.13 -63.55 8.10
N TRP A 401 16.86 -63.82 7.79
CA TRP A 401 15.71 -63.11 8.37
C TRP A 401 15.60 -63.24 9.91
N GLU A 402 16.14 -64.32 10.48
CA GLU A 402 16.09 -64.61 11.93
C GLU A 402 17.05 -63.72 12.77
N VAL A 403 18.19 -63.32 12.20
CA VAL A 403 19.13 -62.39 12.84
C VAL A 403 18.69 -60.93 12.62
N ALA A 404 18.07 -60.65 11.47
CA ALA A 404 17.49 -59.35 11.18
C ALA A 404 16.40 -58.99 12.19
N LEU A 405 15.48 -59.90 12.53
CA LEU A 405 14.41 -59.63 13.51
C LEU A 405 14.95 -59.33 14.92
N LEU A 406 16.05 -59.96 15.33
CA LEU A 406 16.68 -59.73 16.63
C LEU A 406 17.40 -58.37 16.68
N LEU A 407 18.08 -57.97 15.61
CA LEU A 407 18.67 -56.64 15.47
C LEU A 407 17.60 -55.55 15.36
N GLN A 408 16.52 -55.81 14.62
CA GLN A 408 15.38 -54.90 14.48
C GLN A 408 14.63 -54.72 15.80
N ALA A 409 14.55 -55.77 16.64
CA ALA A 409 13.98 -55.65 17.99
C ALA A 409 14.86 -54.81 18.92
N VAL A 410 16.18 -55.01 18.93
CA VAL A 410 17.10 -54.20 19.76
C VAL A 410 17.18 -52.76 19.27
N GLU A 411 17.21 -52.53 17.96
CA GLU A 411 17.18 -51.19 17.36
C GLU A 411 15.83 -50.51 17.61
N SER A 412 14.71 -51.24 17.54
CA SER A 412 13.39 -50.71 17.88
C SER A 412 13.29 -50.34 19.36
N ILE A 413 13.88 -51.11 20.28
CA ILE A 413 13.92 -50.77 21.70
C ILE A 413 14.82 -49.56 21.95
N TYR A 414 15.97 -49.45 21.27
CA TYR A 414 16.84 -48.29 21.38
C TYR A 414 16.18 -47.02 20.82
N LYS A 415 15.59 -47.09 19.62
CA LYS A 415 14.81 -46.00 19.03
C LYS A 415 13.62 -45.62 19.91
N LEU A 416 12.92 -46.60 20.48
CA LEU A 416 11.85 -46.36 21.44
C LEU A 416 12.36 -45.65 22.69
N SER A 417 13.53 -46.04 23.23
CA SER A 417 14.12 -45.38 24.39
C SER A 417 14.51 -43.92 24.11
N GLN A 418 15.06 -43.64 22.92
CA GLN A 418 15.35 -42.27 22.50
C GLN A 418 14.09 -41.46 22.23
N GLN A 419 13.09 -42.03 21.55
CA GLN A 419 11.80 -41.37 21.33
C GLN A 419 11.08 -41.08 22.64
N MET A 420 11.14 -41.99 23.62
CA MET A 420 10.59 -41.75 24.96
C MET A 420 11.35 -40.65 25.69
N GLU A 421 12.68 -40.60 25.61
CA GLU A 421 13.47 -39.54 26.22
C GLU A 421 13.20 -38.18 25.56
N GLU A 422 13.14 -38.13 24.22
CA GLU A 422 12.80 -36.94 23.44
C GLU A 422 11.39 -36.45 23.75
N GLN A 423 10.41 -37.36 23.79
CA GLN A 423 9.04 -36.99 24.13
C GLN A 423 8.91 -36.56 25.59
N GLN A 424 9.67 -37.16 26.51
CA GLN A 424 9.71 -36.72 27.90
C GLN A 424 10.28 -35.30 28.03
N ARG A 425 11.28 -34.94 27.21
CA ARG A 425 11.77 -33.55 27.09
C ARG A 425 10.73 -32.60 26.51
N LEU A 426 9.85 -33.07 25.62
CA LEU A 426 8.74 -32.24 25.13
C LEU A 426 7.72 -31.88 26.23
N TYR A 427 7.70 -32.57 27.36
CA TYR A 427 6.88 -32.17 28.51
C TYR A 427 7.60 -31.22 29.48
N ASP A 428 8.90 -30.98 29.30
CA ASP A 428 9.64 -30.03 30.10
C ASP A 428 9.27 -28.59 29.67
N THR A 429 8.74 -27.81 30.61
CA THR A 429 8.35 -26.42 30.39
C THR A 429 9.54 -25.53 30.06
N ASP A 430 10.71 -25.82 30.63
CA ASP A 430 11.93 -25.06 30.37
C ASP A 430 12.43 -25.35 28.95
N TYR A 431 12.33 -26.61 28.51
CA TYR A 431 12.64 -27.01 27.14
C TYR A 431 11.72 -26.32 26.12
N PHE A 432 10.40 -26.28 26.37
CA PHE A 432 9.45 -25.55 25.54
C PHE A 432 9.82 -24.07 25.41
N LEU A 433 10.09 -23.40 26.54
CA LEU A 433 10.42 -21.98 26.57
C LEU A 433 11.73 -21.70 25.82
N ASP A 434 12.78 -22.49 26.06
CA ASP A 434 14.08 -22.31 25.42
C ASP A 434 13.98 -22.47 23.90
N HIS A 435 13.40 -23.57 23.42
CA HIS A 435 13.26 -23.82 21.97
C HIS A 435 12.35 -22.80 21.30
N ARG A 436 11.27 -22.38 21.97
CA ARG A 436 10.38 -21.34 21.48
C ARG A 436 11.13 -20.01 21.29
N MET A 437 11.91 -19.61 22.29
CA MET A 437 12.67 -18.36 22.28
C MET A 437 13.81 -18.39 21.26
N VAL A 438 14.57 -19.48 21.19
CA VAL A 438 15.65 -19.66 20.21
C VAL A 438 15.08 -19.68 18.79
N GLY A 439 13.99 -20.41 18.55
CA GLY A 439 13.33 -20.42 17.24
C GLY A 439 12.81 -19.04 16.83
N TRP A 440 12.30 -18.26 17.78
CA TRP A 440 11.86 -16.88 17.54
C TRP A 440 13.03 -15.93 17.26
N GLU A 441 14.12 -16.05 18.01
CA GLU A 441 15.35 -15.26 17.79
C GLU A 441 15.94 -15.53 16.40
N ASN A 442 15.89 -16.78 15.93
CA ASN A 442 16.28 -17.14 14.57
C ASN A 442 15.38 -16.44 13.54
N LYS A 443 14.06 -16.42 13.72
CA LYS A 443 13.14 -15.69 12.83
C LYS A 443 13.40 -14.19 12.79
N ILE A 444 13.73 -13.59 13.93
CA ILE A 444 14.09 -12.16 14.00
C ILE A 444 15.44 -11.91 13.33
N THR A 445 16.37 -12.85 13.40
CA THR A 445 17.65 -12.79 12.70
C THR A 445 17.46 -12.87 11.18
N ASP A 446 16.63 -13.79 10.70
CA ASP A 446 16.26 -13.90 9.28
C ASP A 446 15.59 -12.60 8.78
N LEU A 447 14.67 -12.04 9.57
CA LEU A 447 14.04 -10.76 9.26
C LEU A 447 15.07 -9.62 9.20
N GLY A 448 16.03 -9.58 10.12
CA GLY A 448 17.12 -8.62 10.10
C GLY A 448 17.97 -8.73 8.83
N GLN A 449 18.29 -9.95 8.38
CA GLN A 449 19.00 -10.20 7.12
C GLN A 449 18.18 -9.74 5.91
N TYR A 450 16.86 -9.98 5.91
CA TYR A 450 15.95 -9.48 4.88
C TYR A 450 15.90 -7.95 4.85
N ILE A 451 15.80 -7.27 6.00
CA ILE A 451 15.84 -5.80 6.06
C ILE A 451 17.17 -5.29 5.47
N ASP A 452 18.29 -5.95 5.77
CA ASP A 452 19.59 -5.57 5.25
C ASP A 452 19.78 -5.87 3.75
N SER A 453 18.88 -6.65 3.15
CA SER A 453 19.00 -7.18 1.79
C SER A 453 18.86 -6.11 0.68
N PRO A 454 19.40 -6.39 -0.52
CA PRO A 454 19.22 -5.52 -1.69
C PRO A 454 17.75 -5.32 -2.08
N GLU A 455 16.90 -6.33 -1.90
CA GLU A 455 15.48 -6.29 -2.25
C GLU A 455 14.73 -5.31 -1.34
N PHE A 456 14.96 -5.36 -0.02
CA PHE A 456 14.37 -4.41 0.90
C PHE A 456 14.89 -2.99 0.63
N MET A 457 16.19 -2.85 0.36
CA MET A 457 16.80 -1.58 -0.02
C MET A 457 16.17 -0.98 -1.29
N TYR A 458 15.92 -1.79 -2.32
CA TYR A 458 15.25 -1.37 -3.55
C TYR A 458 13.83 -0.87 -3.26
N ASN A 459 13.06 -1.59 -2.44
CA ASN A 459 11.71 -1.19 -2.04
C ASN A 459 11.70 0.11 -1.22
N ALA A 460 12.61 0.25 -0.26
CA ALA A 460 12.78 1.49 0.52
C ALA A 460 13.17 2.67 -0.38
N THR A 461 14.06 2.44 -1.35
CA THR A 461 14.48 3.44 -2.34
C THR A 461 13.32 3.87 -3.24
N ASN A 462 12.47 2.94 -3.67
CA ASN A 462 11.29 3.25 -4.49
C ASN A 462 10.24 4.03 -3.69
N LEU A 463 9.97 3.63 -2.45
CA LEU A 463 9.08 4.38 -1.55
C LEU A 463 9.59 5.81 -1.34
N TYR A 464 10.90 5.97 -1.07
CA TYR A 464 11.51 7.29 -0.94
C TYR A 464 11.43 8.10 -2.24
N SER A 465 11.69 7.48 -3.39
CA SER A 465 11.61 8.11 -4.71
C SER A 465 10.19 8.57 -5.02
N ALA A 466 9.17 7.81 -4.64
CA ALA A 466 7.77 8.21 -4.75
C ALA A 466 7.49 9.52 -3.98
N TYR A 467 7.96 9.62 -2.73
CA TYR A 467 7.85 10.86 -1.96
C TYR A 467 8.58 12.03 -2.62
N GLN A 468 9.78 11.79 -3.16
CA GLN A 468 10.53 12.82 -3.88
C GLN A 468 9.78 13.31 -5.11
N VAL A 469 9.34 12.41 -5.98
CA VAL A 469 8.59 12.75 -7.21
C VAL A 469 7.35 13.57 -6.88
N GLY A 470 6.62 13.22 -5.81
CA GLY A 470 5.48 14.01 -5.34
C GLY A 470 5.84 15.45 -4.94
N VAL A 471 6.96 15.63 -4.23
CA VAL A 471 7.47 16.96 -3.86
C VAL A 471 7.97 17.74 -5.08
N LEU A 472 8.68 17.09 -6.00
CA LEU A 472 9.13 17.71 -7.26
C LEU A 472 7.95 18.17 -8.11
N PHE A 473 6.85 17.39 -8.14
CA PHE A 473 5.63 17.78 -8.83
C PHE A 473 4.96 19.01 -8.18
N GLN A 474 4.92 19.11 -6.86
CA GLN A 474 4.39 20.30 -6.19
C GLN A 474 5.24 21.53 -6.47
N ALA A 475 6.57 21.39 -6.38
CA ALA A 475 7.51 22.45 -6.70
C ALA A 475 7.33 22.93 -8.15
N SER A 476 7.17 22.00 -9.09
CA SER A 476 6.94 22.35 -10.49
C SER A 476 5.62 23.09 -10.70
N GLN A 477 4.55 22.71 -10.00
CA GLN A 477 3.26 23.41 -10.05
C GLN A 477 3.40 24.85 -9.55
N LEU A 478 4.15 25.06 -8.46
CA LEU A 478 4.47 26.39 -7.95
C LEU A 478 5.30 27.20 -8.97
N MET A 479 6.33 26.61 -9.59
CA MET A 479 7.12 27.27 -10.64
C MET A 479 6.26 27.70 -11.82
N GLY A 480 5.33 26.85 -12.25
CA GLY A 480 4.32 27.19 -13.26
C GLY A 480 3.43 28.37 -12.84
N ASP A 481 2.88 28.32 -11.62
CA ASP A 481 2.02 29.38 -11.07
C ASP A 481 2.79 30.72 -10.94
N LEU A 482 4.08 30.67 -10.61
CA LEU A 482 4.97 31.82 -10.57
C LEU A 482 5.24 32.40 -11.96
N LYS A 483 5.51 31.55 -12.96
CA LYS A 483 5.69 31.97 -14.36
C LYS A 483 4.45 32.68 -14.90
N ALA A 484 3.27 32.13 -14.64
CA ALA A 484 1.99 32.73 -15.05
C ALA A 484 1.67 34.03 -14.29
N SER A 485 1.89 34.07 -12.98
CA SER A 485 1.61 35.27 -12.15
C SER A 485 2.48 36.46 -12.53
N ARG A 486 3.75 36.24 -12.93
CA ARG A 486 4.59 37.30 -13.50
C ARG A 486 4.06 37.81 -14.84
N GLY A 487 3.61 36.91 -15.72
CA GLY A 487 2.95 37.29 -16.97
C GLY A 487 1.73 38.18 -16.73
N LEU A 488 0.88 37.82 -15.76
CA LEU A 488 -0.26 38.62 -15.33
C LEU A 488 0.16 39.97 -14.75
N ALA A 489 1.12 40.01 -13.82
CA ALA A 489 1.60 41.25 -13.21
C ALA A 489 2.18 42.22 -14.25
N HIS A 490 2.91 41.71 -15.25
CA HIS A 490 3.38 42.51 -16.36
C HIS A 490 2.23 43.05 -17.22
N ALA A 491 1.24 42.23 -17.56
CA ALA A 491 0.06 42.67 -18.32
C ALA A 491 -0.70 43.80 -17.59
N SER A 492 -0.91 43.65 -16.28
CA SER A 492 -1.59 44.64 -15.43
C SER A 492 -0.78 45.95 -15.26
N ALA A 493 0.55 45.88 -15.27
CA ALA A 493 1.39 47.07 -15.23
C ALA A 493 1.27 47.91 -16.52
N HIS A 494 1.15 47.27 -17.69
CA HIS A 494 1.00 47.98 -18.97
C HIS A 494 -0.40 48.59 -19.16
N SER A 495 -1.46 47.93 -18.67
CA SER A 495 -2.83 48.45 -18.81
C SER A 495 -3.07 49.76 -18.05
N ASN A 496 -2.26 50.04 -17.02
CA ASN A 496 -2.35 51.26 -16.20
C ASN A 496 -1.42 52.40 -16.67
N SER A 497 -0.55 52.15 -17.67
CA SER A 497 0.49 53.09 -18.11
C SER A 497 0.11 53.93 -19.33
N THR A 498 -1.17 53.99 -19.71
CA THR A 498 -1.65 54.69 -20.92
C THR A 498 -1.61 56.23 -20.82
N THR A 499 -0.93 56.80 -19.83
CA THR A 499 -0.72 58.25 -19.68
C THR A 499 0.74 58.63 -19.92
N ASN A 500 0.99 59.15 -21.12
CA ASN A 500 2.20 59.87 -21.60
C ASN A 500 3.52 59.10 -21.60
N GLY A 501 3.90 58.62 -22.79
CA GLY A 501 5.11 57.83 -23.04
C GLY A 501 6.41 58.58 -22.82
N THR A 502 7.37 57.91 -22.18
CA THR A 502 8.76 57.76 -22.63
C THR A 502 9.52 56.78 -21.71
N ASN A 503 10.25 55.85 -22.32
CA ASN A 503 11.41 55.11 -21.79
C ASN A 503 11.25 54.15 -20.58
N VAL A 504 10.42 53.10 -20.68
CA VAL A 504 10.37 51.99 -19.69
C VAL A 504 10.90 50.65 -20.24
N ALA A 505 11.32 50.57 -21.50
CA ALA A 505 11.60 49.29 -22.16
C ALA A 505 12.97 48.64 -21.81
N VAL A 506 13.95 49.36 -21.26
CA VAL A 506 15.35 48.87 -21.22
C VAL A 506 15.78 48.26 -19.86
N VAL A 507 14.98 48.38 -18.80
CA VAL A 507 15.36 47.87 -17.45
C VAL A 507 14.79 46.45 -17.16
N LYS A 508 14.03 45.84 -18.07
CA LYS A 508 13.25 44.62 -17.79
C LYS A 508 14.02 43.30 -17.89
N ASP A 509 15.01 43.18 -18.78
CA ASP A 509 15.55 41.85 -19.10
C ASP A 509 16.56 41.34 -18.05
N GLY A 510 17.43 42.20 -17.52
CA GLY A 510 18.43 41.80 -16.51
C GLY A 510 17.83 41.50 -15.12
N TRP A 511 16.71 42.12 -14.77
CA TRP A 511 16.07 41.89 -13.46
C TRP A 511 15.37 40.52 -13.39
N ASN A 512 14.84 40.03 -14.50
CA ASN A 512 14.12 38.76 -14.55
C ASN A 512 15.08 37.57 -14.32
N GLU A 513 16.27 37.62 -14.92
CA GLU A 513 17.29 36.57 -14.75
C GLU A 513 17.75 36.44 -13.29
N HIS A 514 17.97 37.57 -12.59
CA HIS A 514 18.34 37.55 -11.18
C HIS A 514 17.22 37.02 -10.27
N ILE A 515 15.96 37.37 -10.56
CA ILE A 515 14.83 36.83 -9.81
C ILE A 515 14.72 35.32 -10.06
N ASP A 516 14.86 34.86 -11.31
CA ASP A 516 14.78 33.44 -11.65
C ASP A 516 15.87 32.61 -10.99
N ALA A 517 17.12 33.10 -11.00
CA ALA A 517 18.23 32.44 -10.32
C ALA A 517 17.97 32.34 -8.79
N ALA A 518 17.60 33.44 -8.14
CA ALA A 518 17.30 33.44 -6.71
C ALA A 518 16.07 32.58 -6.34
N THR A 519 15.07 32.53 -7.23
CA THR A 519 13.90 31.67 -7.10
C THR A 519 14.29 30.21 -7.14
N GLN A 520 15.11 29.84 -8.14
CA GLN A 520 15.58 28.48 -8.30
C GLN A 520 16.41 28.05 -7.10
N ASP A 521 17.31 28.90 -6.61
CA ASP A 521 18.14 28.63 -5.43
C ASP A 521 17.29 28.37 -4.17
N GLU A 522 16.26 29.18 -3.94
CA GLU A 522 15.35 28.97 -2.80
C GLU A 522 14.51 27.69 -2.97
N ILE A 523 14.00 27.41 -4.18
CA ILE A 523 13.27 26.17 -4.46
C ILE A 523 14.17 24.95 -4.22
N ASP A 524 15.40 24.97 -4.72
CA ASP A 524 16.38 23.89 -4.54
C ASP A 524 16.67 23.67 -3.05
N ARG A 525 16.84 24.76 -2.28
CA ARG A 525 17.03 24.71 -0.83
C ARG A 525 15.83 24.05 -0.13
N GLN A 526 14.60 24.46 -0.46
CA GLN A 526 13.37 23.90 0.11
C GLN A 526 13.18 22.43 -0.28
N LEU A 527 13.43 22.09 -1.54
CA LEU A 527 13.38 20.72 -2.03
C LEU A 527 14.39 19.81 -1.31
N CYS A 528 15.60 20.31 -1.02
CA CYS A 528 16.58 19.56 -0.26
C CYS A 528 16.19 19.39 1.22
N ALA A 529 15.62 20.42 1.84
CA ALA A 529 15.07 20.31 3.19
C ALA A 529 13.92 19.29 3.26
N GLU A 530 13.00 19.31 2.29
CA GLU A 530 11.92 18.32 2.19
C GLU A 530 12.43 16.93 1.82
N ALA A 531 13.45 16.80 0.98
CA ALA A 531 14.08 15.51 0.69
C ALA A 531 14.70 14.86 1.94
N ALA A 532 15.31 15.66 2.82
CA ALA A 532 15.82 15.20 4.11
C ALA A 532 14.68 14.81 5.06
N ARG A 533 13.62 15.63 5.16
CA ARG A 533 12.42 15.31 5.96
C ARG A 533 11.73 14.04 5.46
N ASN A 534 11.61 13.87 4.14
CA ASN A 534 11.04 12.68 3.53
C ASN A 534 11.84 11.43 3.88
N LYS A 535 13.17 11.51 3.96
CA LYS A 535 14.00 10.38 4.37
C LYS A 535 13.65 9.92 5.79
N VAL A 536 13.46 10.86 6.72
CA VAL A 536 13.01 10.57 8.10
C VAL A 536 11.56 10.07 8.12
N ARG A 537 10.66 10.63 7.29
CA ARG A 537 9.27 10.14 7.19
C ARG A 537 9.22 8.70 6.68
N THR A 538 10.00 8.37 5.65
CA THR A 538 10.14 7.02 5.11
C THR A 538 10.68 6.07 6.17
N GLN A 539 11.70 6.47 6.92
CA GLN A 539 12.21 5.69 8.05
C GLN A 539 11.11 5.37 9.07
N LYS A 540 10.44 6.40 9.62
CA LYS A 540 9.39 6.21 10.62
C LYS A 540 8.22 5.35 10.12
N LEU A 541 7.86 5.50 8.84
CA LEU A 541 6.82 4.69 8.22
C LEU A 541 7.24 3.22 8.14
N LEU A 542 8.45 2.94 7.66
CA LEU A 542 8.98 1.58 7.59
C LEU A 542 9.14 0.97 8.99
N GLU A 543 9.61 1.73 9.97
CA GLU A 543 9.69 1.31 11.37
C GLU A 543 8.30 0.90 11.88
N SER A 544 7.29 1.78 11.75
CA SER A 544 5.94 1.48 12.21
C SER A 544 5.33 0.25 11.51
N GLN A 545 5.50 0.14 10.19
CA GLN A 545 4.97 -0.98 9.41
C GLN A 545 5.65 -2.30 9.79
N MET A 546 6.98 -2.28 9.96
CA MET A 546 7.74 -3.47 10.30
C MET A 546 7.46 -3.91 11.74
N LEU A 547 7.33 -2.99 12.69
CA LEU A 547 6.97 -3.31 14.08
C LEU A 547 5.57 -3.92 14.18
N ASP A 548 4.59 -3.38 13.43
CA ASP A 548 3.25 -3.98 13.33
C ASP A 548 3.30 -5.38 12.70
N ALA A 549 4.11 -5.55 11.65
CA ALA A 549 4.32 -6.85 11.01
C ALA A 549 4.97 -7.86 11.97
N VAL A 550 6.01 -7.47 12.73
CA VAL A 550 6.67 -8.32 13.72
C VAL A 550 5.74 -8.70 14.87
N LYS A 551 4.87 -7.78 15.31
CA LYS A 551 3.85 -8.10 16.30
C LYS A 551 2.92 -9.20 15.80
N LYS A 552 2.32 -9.03 14.61
CA LYS A 552 1.47 -10.04 13.98
C LYS A 552 2.21 -11.35 13.69
N LEU A 553 3.49 -11.26 13.37
CA LEU A 553 4.35 -12.41 13.15
C LEU A 553 4.59 -13.18 14.44
N SER A 554 4.82 -12.48 15.54
CA SER A 554 5.03 -13.09 16.85
C SER A 554 3.78 -13.85 17.31
N GLU A 555 2.59 -13.27 17.14
CA GLU A 555 1.32 -13.92 17.46
C GLU A 555 1.13 -15.22 16.66
N ARG A 556 1.35 -15.17 15.34
CA ARG A 556 1.22 -16.35 14.45
C ARG A 556 2.29 -17.41 14.69
N TYR A 557 3.54 -17.00 14.91
CA TYR A 557 4.62 -17.91 15.25
C TYR A 557 4.31 -18.64 16.55
N ASP A 558 3.86 -17.89 17.56
CA ASP A 558 3.56 -18.42 18.89
C ASP A 558 2.41 -19.44 18.86
N GLU A 559 1.35 -19.14 18.12
CA GLU A 559 0.25 -20.08 17.88
C GLU A 559 0.72 -21.33 17.13
N ALA A 560 1.33 -21.16 15.94
CA ALA A 560 1.75 -22.28 15.09
C ALA A 560 2.82 -23.16 15.75
N TYR A 561 3.76 -22.57 16.50
CA TYR A 561 4.76 -23.30 17.26
C TYR A 561 4.09 -24.13 18.35
N THR A 562 3.16 -23.55 19.11
CA THR A 562 2.44 -24.26 20.18
C THR A 562 1.60 -25.40 19.63
N GLU A 563 0.91 -25.20 18.51
CA GLU A 563 0.12 -26.26 17.88
C GLU A 563 1.01 -27.44 17.44
N ARG A 564 2.12 -27.13 16.78
CA ARG A 564 3.10 -28.14 16.36
C ARG A 564 3.69 -28.87 17.56
N TYR A 565 4.05 -28.11 18.60
CA TYR A 565 4.61 -28.66 19.82
C TYR A 565 3.64 -29.60 20.53
N VAL A 566 2.37 -29.19 20.70
CA VAL A 566 1.32 -30.06 21.27
C VAL A 566 1.14 -31.31 20.39
N LYS A 567 1.11 -31.16 19.07
CA LYS A 567 0.95 -32.28 18.14
C LYS A 567 2.09 -33.29 18.26
N GLU A 568 3.34 -32.85 18.31
CA GLU A 568 4.50 -33.74 18.45
C GLU A 568 4.57 -34.34 19.86
N ALA A 569 4.33 -33.54 20.90
CA ALA A 569 4.32 -34.02 22.29
C ALA A 569 3.20 -35.04 22.56
N THR A 570 2.07 -34.95 21.86
CA THR A 570 0.92 -35.85 22.04
C THR A 570 0.85 -36.96 20.99
N LYS A 571 1.83 -37.02 20.06
CA LYS A 571 1.93 -38.07 19.08
C LYS A 571 2.08 -39.41 19.79
N PRO A 572 1.28 -40.44 19.45
CA PRO A 572 1.44 -41.76 20.05
C PRO A 572 2.81 -42.34 19.66
N ILE A 573 3.52 -42.92 20.62
CA ILE A 573 4.76 -43.65 20.33
C ILE A 573 4.37 -45.01 19.78
N GLU A 574 4.81 -45.35 18.56
CA GLU A 574 4.53 -46.65 17.99
C GLU A 574 5.56 -47.68 18.47
N LEU A 575 5.17 -48.49 19.45
CA LEU A 575 5.91 -49.69 19.83
C LEU A 575 5.85 -50.68 18.67
N LEU A 576 7.03 -51.10 18.17
CA LEU A 576 7.19 -51.99 17.00
C LEU A 576 6.61 -51.42 15.69
N GLY A 577 6.38 -50.12 15.59
CA GLY A 577 5.87 -49.46 14.36
C GLY A 577 4.37 -49.65 14.10
N PHE A 578 3.61 -50.21 15.04
CA PHE A 578 2.15 -50.37 14.88
C PHE A 578 1.34 -50.40 16.19
N ILE A 579 1.97 -50.51 17.37
CA ILE A 579 1.26 -50.50 18.65
C ILE A 579 1.37 -49.11 19.28
N PRO A 580 0.32 -48.27 19.23
CA PRO A 580 0.39 -46.93 19.79
C PRO A 580 0.41 -46.96 21.32
N LEU A 581 1.55 -46.67 21.93
CA LEU A 581 1.67 -46.36 23.36
C LEU A 581 1.25 -44.91 23.57
N HIS A 582 0.18 -44.72 24.33
CA HIS A 582 -0.30 -43.40 24.71
C HIS A 582 0.47 -42.96 25.96
N ALA A 583 1.13 -41.81 25.90
CA ALA A 583 1.78 -41.22 27.06
C ALA A 583 0.74 -40.98 28.17
N SER A 584 1.10 -41.21 29.44
CA SER A 584 0.15 -41.22 30.57
C SER A 584 -0.33 -39.82 31.01
N TYR A 585 -0.13 -38.78 30.20
CA TYR A 585 -0.54 -37.43 30.56
C TYR A 585 -2.03 -37.21 30.31
N GLU A 586 -2.65 -36.46 31.22
CA GLU A 586 -4.09 -36.15 31.23
C GLU A 586 -4.48 -35.21 30.08
N SER A 587 -4.78 -35.77 28.91
CA SER A 587 -5.37 -35.09 27.72
C SER A 587 -4.52 -33.98 27.05
N PRO A 588 -4.50 -33.92 25.70
CA PRO A 588 -3.88 -32.83 24.94
C PRO A 588 -4.32 -31.42 25.35
N GLN A 589 -5.53 -31.29 25.93
CA GLN A 589 -6.08 -30.02 26.35
C GLN A 589 -5.34 -29.44 27.56
N GLN A 590 -4.97 -30.25 28.55
CA GLN A 590 -4.25 -29.74 29.72
C GLN A 590 -2.85 -29.25 29.35
N LEU A 591 -2.15 -29.98 28.45
CA LEU A 591 -0.86 -29.52 27.93
C LEU A 591 -1.03 -28.18 27.23
N ARG A 592 -2.05 -28.04 26.36
CA ARG A 592 -2.33 -26.77 25.67
C ARG A 592 -2.62 -25.65 26.66
N ASP A 593 -3.43 -25.89 27.69
CA ASP A 593 -3.79 -24.90 28.70
C ASP A 593 -2.56 -24.42 29.50
N GLU A 594 -1.62 -25.33 29.84
CA GLU A 594 -0.38 -24.99 30.53
C GLU A 594 0.60 -24.24 29.61
N LEU A 595 0.76 -24.66 28.35
CA LEU A 595 1.58 -23.94 27.38
C LEU A 595 1.01 -22.53 27.12
N ASP A 596 -0.32 -22.38 27.03
CA ASP A 596 -0.97 -21.08 26.90
C ASP A 596 -0.76 -20.20 28.14
N ARG A 597 -0.68 -20.78 29.33
CA ARG A 597 -0.30 -20.05 30.54
C ARG A 597 1.15 -19.56 30.46
N LEU A 598 2.08 -20.39 30.01
CA LEU A 598 3.49 -20.02 29.84
C LEU A 598 3.66 -18.92 28.79
N ARG A 599 2.98 -19.01 27.64
CA ARG A 599 3.01 -17.99 26.58
C ARG A 599 2.57 -16.60 27.06
N ARG A 600 1.52 -16.56 27.89
CA ARG A 600 1.04 -15.32 28.52
C ARG A 600 2.03 -14.74 29.52
N HIS A 601 2.76 -15.59 30.24
CA HIS A 601 3.74 -15.15 31.24
C HIS A 601 5.06 -14.70 30.60
N PHE A 602 5.44 -15.32 29.48
CA PHE A 602 6.67 -15.05 28.74
C PHE A 602 6.35 -14.66 27.29
N PRO A 603 5.86 -13.42 27.04
CA PRO A 603 5.58 -12.98 25.68
C PRO A 603 6.88 -12.91 24.87
N LEU A 604 6.79 -13.20 23.57
CA LEU A 604 7.92 -13.09 22.66
C LEU A 604 8.39 -11.63 22.58
N GLN A 605 9.70 -11.43 22.69
CA GLN A 605 10.27 -10.09 22.54
C GLN A 605 10.14 -9.61 21.09
N LEU A 606 9.70 -8.38 20.87
CA LEU A 606 9.55 -7.84 19.51
C LEU A 606 10.86 -7.35 18.89
N TYR A 607 11.94 -7.29 19.68
CA TYR A 607 13.27 -6.79 19.26
C TYR A 607 13.20 -5.43 18.54
N GLU A 608 12.36 -4.50 19.05
CA GLU A 608 12.05 -3.25 18.36
C GLU A 608 13.29 -2.44 17.99
N GLU A 609 14.25 -2.33 18.90
CA GLU A 609 15.48 -1.57 18.67
C GLU A 609 16.37 -2.21 17.60
N ARG A 610 16.43 -3.53 17.52
CA ARG A 610 17.19 -4.23 16.46
C ARG A 610 16.58 -3.96 15.09
N ILE A 611 15.25 -3.95 15.00
CA ILE A 611 14.51 -3.64 13.76
C ILE A 611 14.71 -2.17 13.36
N LYS A 612 14.59 -1.23 14.31
CA LYS A 612 14.81 0.20 14.05
C LYS A 612 16.22 0.47 13.54
N VAL A 613 17.25 -0.10 14.18
CA VAL A 613 18.66 0.05 13.76
C VAL A 613 18.89 -0.56 12.37
N ALA A 614 18.27 -1.70 12.05
CA ALA A 614 18.36 -2.28 10.71
C ALA A 614 17.73 -1.35 9.64
N ILE A 615 16.55 -0.81 9.91
CA ILE A 615 15.87 0.14 9.01
C ILE A 615 16.67 1.44 8.88
N GLU A 616 17.22 1.97 9.98
CA GLU A 616 18.07 3.16 9.97
C GLU A 616 19.30 2.95 9.07
N ARG A 617 19.95 1.78 9.13
CA ARG A 617 21.07 1.45 8.24
C ARG A 617 20.64 1.41 6.77
N VAL A 618 19.50 0.80 6.45
CA VAL A 618 18.95 0.79 5.08
C VAL A 618 18.68 2.21 4.58
N ILE A 619 17.95 2.99 5.37
CA ILE A 619 17.64 4.38 5.04
C ILE A 619 18.92 5.19 4.89
N GLY A 620 19.89 5.03 5.79
CA GLY A 620 21.21 5.65 5.71
C GLY A 620 21.87 5.47 4.35
N ARG A 621 21.79 4.25 3.78
CA ARG A 621 22.32 3.90 2.45
C ARG A 621 21.59 4.55 1.26
N ILE A 622 20.36 5.05 1.44
CA ILE A 622 19.61 5.71 0.36
C ILE A 622 20.34 7.01 -0.01
N LYS A 623 20.81 7.08 -1.26
CA LYS A 623 21.58 8.21 -1.78
C LYS A 623 20.75 9.48 -1.72
N THR A 624 21.31 10.52 -1.10
CA THR A 624 20.78 11.88 -1.19
C THR A 624 20.90 12.38 -2.63
N PRO A 625 19.90 13.11 -3.17
CA PRO A 625 19.98 13.67 -4.51
C PRO A 625 21.29 14.44 -4.75
N PRO A 626 21.93 14.32 -5.92
CA PRO A 626 23.21 14.97 -6.21
C PRO A 626 23.19 16.49 -6.03
N LEU A 627 22.04 17.12 -6.31
CA LEU A 627 21.85 18.55 -6.10
C LEU A 627 21.98 18.94 -4.62
N CYS A 628 21.41 18.14 -3.73
CA CYS A 628 21.47 18.37 -2.29
C CYS A 628 22.84 18.02 -1.70
N ALA A 629 23.60 17.14 -2.34
CA ALA A 629 24.98 16.86 -1.94
C ALA A 629 25.91 18.06 -2.16
N ARG A 630 25.70 18.86 -3.23
CA ARG A 630 26.49 20.08 -3.48
C ARG A 630 26.28 21.15 -2.43
N LEU A 631 25.06 21.26 -1.90
CA LEU A 631 24.73 22.18 -0.80
C LEU A 631 25.40 21.77 0.53
N LYS A 632 25.87 20.52 0.68
CA LYS A 632 26.57 20.05 1.90
C LYS A 632 28.01 20.55 2.02
N GLN A 633 28.67 20.96 0.93
CA GLN A 633 30.07 21.42 1.00
C GLN A 633 30.24 22.79 1.71
N GLY A 634 29.13 23.42 2.13
CA GLY A 634 29.12 24.51 3.11
C GLY A 634 28.44 24.10 4.42
N ASP A 635 29.08 23.23 5.20
CA ASP A 635 28.93 22.96 6.66
C ASP A 635 27.55 22.83 7.35
N LEU A 636 26.38 22.88 6.70
CA LEU A 636 25.11 23.11 7.45
C LEU A 636 23.95 22.10 7.31
N CYS A 637 24.07 20.98 6.58
CA CYS A 637 22.85 20.26 6.18
C CYS A 637 22.83 18.73 6.28
N GLU A 638 23.68 18.08 7.08
CA GLU A 638 23.62 16.62 7.20
C GLU A 638 22.63 16.14 8.27
N ASP A 639 22.44 16.86 9.37
CA ASP A 639 21.58 16.43 10.48
C ASP A 639 20.57 17.51 10.91
N ARG A 640 19.31 17.32 10.53
CA ARG A 640 18.08 17.98 11.04
C ARG A 640 17.97 19.52 10.99
N SER A 641 19.02 20.27 10.66
CA SER A 641 19.01 21.74 10.77
C SER A 641 19.41 22.44 9.46
N CYS A 642 18.71 22.16 8.35
CA CYS A 642 18.72 23.06 7.18
C CYS A 642 17.85 24.33 7.40
N ALA A 643 17.58 24.69 8.65
CA ALA A 643 17.01 26.00 8.95
C ALA A 643 18.04 27.05 8.51
N SER A 644 17.57 28.10 7.84
CA SER A 644 18.36 29.24 7.39
C SER A 644 19.36 29.71 8.47
N PRO A 645 20.52 30.31 8.11
CA PRO A 645 21.46 30.85 9.10
C PRO A 645 20.69 31.63 10.17
N PRO A 646 21.01 31.46 11.47
CA PRO A 646 20.14 31.83 12.57
C PRO A 646 19.72 33.29 12.43
N SER A 647 18.52 33.50 11.88
CA SER A 647 17.88 34.80 11.86
C SER A 647 17.56 35.08 13.32
N HIS A 648 18.30 36.00 13.94
CA HIS A 648 18.06 36.59 15.26
C HIS A 648 17.24 35.71 16.22
N ILE A 649 17.92 34.99 17.12
CA ILE A 649 17.24 34.26 18.20
C ILE A 649 16.52 35.29 19.08
N ASP A 650 15.20 35.28 19.06
CA ASP A 650 14.37 36.07 19.97
C ASP A 650 14.11 35.22 21.23
N ASN A 651 14.35 35.77 22.42
CA ASN A 651 14.08 35.07 23.67
C ASN A 651 12.59 35.19 24.04
N VAL A 652 11.94 34.05 24.32
CA VAL A 652 10.59 33.99 24.92
C VAL A 652 10.74 33.99 26.44
N LYS A 653 10.06 34.90 27.12
CA LYS A 653 10.10 34.99 28.60
C LYS A 653 8.89 34.27 29.19
N ILE A 654 9.15 33.22 29.97
CA ILE A 654 8.14 32.46 30.71
C ILE A 654 8.27 32.82 32.18
N CYS A 655 7.17 33.17 32.84
CA CYS A 655 7.17 33.56 34.25
C CYS A 655 6.23 32.68 35.07
N SER A 656 6.60 32.39 36.31
CA SER A 656 5.80 31.54 37.20
C SER A 656 4.57 32.25 37.79
N GLN A 657 4.48 33.56 37.61
CA GLN A 657 3.37 34.42 38.05
C GLN A 657 3.05 35.45 36.96
N ALA A 658 1.86 36.05 37.02
CA ALA A 658 1.40 37.04 36.05
C ALA A 658 2.11 38.41 36.15
N ARG A 659 2.87 38.65 37.23
CA ARG A 659 3.64 39.89 37.43
C ARG A 659 5.12 39.62 37.20
N GLU A 660 5.77 40.44 36.38
CA GLU A 660 7.18 40.32 35.92
C GLU A 660 8.28 40.30 37.00
N ARG A 661 7.95 40.30 38.30
CA ARG A 661 8.90 40.51 39.40
C ARG A 661 9.40 39.23 40.10
N GLN A 662 9.06 38.03 39.62
CA GLN A 662 9.46 36.74 40.20
C GLN A 662 9.75 35.71 39.10
N PRO A 663 10.39 34.55 39.40
CA PRO A 663 11.37 33.94 38.50
C PRO A 663 10.78 33.74 37.11
N CYS A 664 11.51 34.24 36.12
CA CYS A 664 11.20 34.04 34.73
C CYS A 664 12.40 33.38 34.05
N ALA A 665 12.14 32.39 33.20
CA ALA A 665 13.14 31.85 32.29
C ALA A 665 13.02 32.55 30.94
N GLU A 666 14.15 32.96 30.37
CA GLU A 666 14.23 33.30 28.96
C GLU A 666 14.64 32.04 28.19
N ILE A 667 13.80 31.64 27.25
CA ILE A 667 14.03 30.47 26.40
C ILE A 667 14.32 30.98 25.00
N PRO A 668 15.48 30.64 24.41
CA PRO A 668 15.77 31.00 23.03
C PRO A 668 14.75 30.33 22.11
N ALA A 669 14.00 31.13 21.34
CA ALA A 669 13.03 30.65 20.37
C ALA A 669 13.38 31.13 18.97
N PRO A 670 13.89 30.24 18.09
CA PRO A 670 14.07 30.59 16.69
C PRO A 670 12.72 30.97 16.06
N ARG A 671 12.71 31.99 15.19
CA ARG A 671 11.50 32.36 14.44
C ARG A 671 10.94 31.13 13.72
N ASN A 672 9.64 30.91 13.87
CA ASN A 672 8.89 29.82 13.21
C ASN A 672 9.30 28.39 13.61
N GLN A 673 9.98 28.20 14.74
CA GLN A 673 10.20 26.87 15.33
C GLN A 673 9.44 26.72 16.65
N CYS A 674 8.86 25.54 16.86
CA CYS A 674 8.32 25.16 18.16
C CYS A 674 9.48 24.85 19.11
N VAL A 675 9.47 25.43 20.31
CA VAL A 675 10.43 25.09 21.37
C VAL A 675 9.69 24.40 22.50
N ASP A 676 10.18 23.23 22.90
CA ASP A 676 9.61 22.49 24.02
C ASP A 676 9.77 23.26 25.32
N MET A 677 8.68 23.33 26.10
CA MET A 677 8.73 23.93 27.43
C MET A 677 9.61 23.04 28.34
N PRO A 678 10.65 23.60 28.99
CA PRO A 678 11.51 22.83 29.87
C PRO A 678 10.68 22.15 30.95
N TYR A 679 11.05 20.92 31.32
CA TYR A 679 10.24 20.08 32.20
C TYR A 679 9.88 20.77 33.52
N LEU A 680 10.79 21.56 34.08
CA LEU A 680 10.59 22.32 35.33
C LEU A 680 9.49 23.39 35.24
N TRP A 681 9.12 23.82 34.03
CA TRP A 681 8.19 24.93 33.82
C TRP A 681 6.78 24.49 33.42
N ARG A 682 6.56 23.21 33.09
CA ARG A 682 5.24 22.70 32.65
C ARG A 682 4.13 22.96 33.67
N ASP A 683 4.45 22.85 34.95
CA ASP A 683 3.48 23.01 36.04
C ASP A 683 3.59 24.38 36.74
N LEU A 684 4.60 25.18 36.39
CA LEU A 684 4.90 26.47 37.04
C LEU A 684 4.53 27.69 36.20
N ALA A 685 4.49 27.57 34.87
CA ALA A 685 4.25 28.70 33.98
C ALA A 685 2.82 29.24 34.11
N ARG A 686 2.68 30.48 34.58
CA ARG A 686 1.37 31.16 34.69
C ARG A 686 1.20 32.33 33.72
N SER A 687 2.29 32.80 33.12
CA SER A 687 2.24 33.79 32.05
C SER A 687 3.37 33.62 31.04
N ILE A 688 3.07 33.94 29.78
CA ILE A 688 4.03 33.93 28.68
C ILE A 688 4.00 35.33 28.04
N ASN A 689 5.16 35.97 27.96
CA ASN A 689 5.29 37.30 27.35
C ASN A 689 6.07 37.20 26.02
N LEU A 690 5.39 37.51 24.92
CA LEU A 690 5.96 37.49 23.57
C LEU A 690 6.48 38.89 23.23
N LYS A 691 7.80 39.07 23.19
CA LYS A 691 8.42 40.40 23.02
C LYS A 691 8.18 41.03 21.63
N LYS A 692 7.79 40.28 20.59
CA LYS A 692 7.39 40.76 19.24
C LYS A 692 6.49 39.75 18.52
N ALA A 693 5.86 40.18 17.41
CA ALA A 693 4.94 39.42 16.56
C ALA A 693 5.59 38.13 16.00
N LEU A 694 5.65 37.11 16.84
CA LEU A 694 5.93 35.74 16.47
C LEU A 694 4.63 35.14 15.97
N GLY A 695 4.65 34.56 14.77
CA GLY A 695 3.51 33.83 14.22
C GLY A 695 3.00 32.82 15.26
N THR A 696 1.69 32.77 15.42
CA THR A 696 0.96 31.97 16.40
C THR A 696 1.25 30.47 16.19
N CYS A 697 2.31 29.96 16.81
CA CYS A 697 2.40 28.53 17.08
C CYS A 697 1.42 28.22 18.22
N ALA A 698 0.40 27.42 17.93
CA ALA A 698 -0.55 26.93 18.92
C ALA A 698 0.20 26.17 20.01
N PHE A 699 0.31 26.79 21.20
CA PHE A 699 0.89 26.21 22.41
C PHE A 699 0.05 25.07 23.03
N TYR A 700 -0.85 24.45 22.27
CA TYR A 700 -1.91 23.59 22.78
C TYR A 700 -1.78 22.16 22.27
N VAL A 701 -1.14 21.29 23.06
CA VAL A 701 -1.48 19.84 23.13
C VAL A 701 -1.28 19.27 24.55
N ALA A 702 -0.34 19.77 25.37
CA ALA A 702 -0.01 19.09 26.63
C ALA A 702 -0.98 19.35 27.81
N VAL A 703 -1.72 20.47 27.83
CA VAL A 703 -2.61 20.80 28.97
C VAL A 703 -3.97 20.08 28.88
N ALA A 704 -4.41 19.70 27.69
CA ALA A 704 -5.71 19.05 27.49
C ALA A 704 -5.74 17.57 27.96
N LEU A 705 -4.58 16.92 28.12
CA LEU A 705 -4.51 15.49 28.47
C LEU A 705 -4.22 15.20 29.95
N ALA A 706 -3.99 16.21 30.78
CA ALA A 706 -3.76 16.03 32.22
C ALA A 706 -5.03 16.21 33.09
N ALA A 707 -6.18 16.58 32.51
CA ALA A 707 -7.37 16.97 33.27
C ALA A 707 -8.64 16.15 32.97
N THR A 708 -8.52 14.89 32.56
CA THR A 708 -9.68 13.99 32.47
C THR A 708 -9.42 12.66 33.16
N SER A 709 -9.37 12.70 34.50
CA SER A 709 -9.91 11.60 35.29
C SER A 709 -10.75 12.18 36.43
N GLN A 710 -12.05 11.86 36.39
CA GLN A 710 -13.07 12.00 37.42
C GLN A 710 -13.92 13.29 37.46
N HIS A 711 -15.17 13.07 37.05
CA HIS A 711 -16.42 13.80 37.31
C HIS A 711 -16.78 15.06 36.50
N LEU A 712 -18.02 14.98 35.99
CA LEU A 712 -18.75 15.91 35.13
C LEU A 712 -18.83 17.34 35.67
N LEU A 713 -18.23 18.29 34.94
CA LEU A 713 -18.66 19.69 34.87
C LEU A 713 -18.11 20.30 33.57
N GLN A 714 -18.99 20.67 32.64
CA GLN A 714 -18.63 21.44 31.46
C GLN A 714 -18.25 22.86 31.91
N VAL A 715 -16.95 23.18 31.87
CA VAL A 715 -16.45 24.56 32.00
C VAL A 715 -16.20 25.10 30.60
N TRP A 716 -16.98 26.09 30.19
CA TRP A 716 -16.70 26.90 29.00
C TRP A 716 -15.72 28.01 29.39
N ILE A 717 -14.51 27.98 28.82
CA ILE A 717 -13.55 29.08 28.96
C ILE A 717 -13.78 30.07 27.81
N PHE A 718 -14.24 31.28 28.13
CA PHE A 718 -14.26 32.41 27.20
C PHE A 718 -12.94 33.18 27.30
N ILE A 719 -12.27 33.40 26.17
CA ILE A 719 -11.13 34.33 26.08
C ILE A 719 -11.61 35.59 25.36
N VAL A 720 -11.67 36.70 26.10
CA VAL A 720 -11.84 38.05 25.54
C VAL A 720 -10.45 38.68 25.43
N MET A 721 -10.04 39.09 24.23
CA MET A 721 -8.80 39.85 24.04
C MET A 721 -9.05 41.36 24.11
N PRO A 722 -8.47 42.09 25.09
CA PRO A 722 -8.11 43.49 24.91
C PRO A 722 -6.63 43.61 24.46
N SER A 723 -6.28 44.74 23.86
CA SER A 723 -5.03 45.03 23.10
C SER A 723 -3.66 44.88 23.81
N SER A 724 -3.53 44.18 24.94
CA SER A 724 -2.28 44.02 25.68
C SER A 724 -1.56 42.70 25.38
N ARG A 725 -0.24 42.77 25.17
CA ARG A 725 0.70 41.72 24.70
C ARG A 725 1.02 40.59 25.70
N THR A 726 0.10 40.23 26.59
CA THR A 726 0.34 39.26 27.66
C THR A 726 -0.74 38.19 27.67
N LEU A 727 -0.35 36.91 27.57
CA LEU A 727 -1.26 35.79 27.75
C LEU A 727 -1.15 35.28 29.21
N THR A 728 -2.24 35.38 29.96
CA THR A 728 -2.36 34.82 31.31
C THR A 728 -3.02 33.44 31.20
N ILE A 729 -2.40 32.41 31.76
CA ILE A 729 -2.94 31.05 31.79
C ILE A 729 -3.68 30.91 33.13
N GLY A 730 -5.00 30.71 33.09
CA GLY A 730 -5.90 30.64 34.24
C GLY A 730 -6.13 29.21 34.71
#